data_AF-A0A836K927-F1
#
_entry.id   AF-A0A836K927-F1
#
_cell.length_a   1.000
_cell.length_b   1.000
_cell.length_c   1.000
_cell.angle_alpha   90.00
_cell.angle_beta   90.00
_cell.angle_gamma   90.00
#
_symmetry.space_group_name_H-M   'P 1'
#
loop_
_entity.id
_entity.type
_entity.pdbx_description
1 polymer ?
#
loop_
_entity_poly.entity_id
_entity_poly.type
_entity_poly.pdbx_seq_one_letter_code
_entity_poly.pdbx_strand_id
1 'polypeptide(L)'
;MISLKKNQQVIKTLLTYLILNESETNRDSSNEYSCNECNSNEISYNNDSDDSYDNSTLYDTSKEEMENRIYKKQKQSVMISVEKAICIIQNTVCDNDYIREKIMKTNDTYGRITAKNIYSPINVPPCKTSTKRGYAVLASDGKGVRKVLKAHATCDKISVVPGTCVRVRSGDPIPNGANTVVTPENIKILDECNDDDYFNIDKEYEIEILVAPEINENIRNAGDEIKCSQLIIKKFTCLGPPELGILTLCSLDIIPVTELPSVGLLSISNELEESENLTLGYIYESNRVTLTSLLKKNGYDPVDFGISAYKLNAITKKIEDALDEVDVLVIMGHSNDKDILQSILREYFNAIIYFDLLNMKPGKSTTFASCTYNYKKKFFLCMSANPATVPIVAHIVLLPLLNTMHGNFFKLPIILQTCMNNHELHLRPKFSWTTVRWAEEEMFPRAYCLKNRHQDIIKYQKANALLMLPPRTWQVPKIYSNNFILIIPYVVRRDCNDQLASGQIKDGLNEATVLGKYISRNLAGIVNVIQLAKCDKKKIKVDLTFLSTQYSGSTILLIGDTLSDVVHDAIEEVINKNVRIDINMLISSLTQGLECFINRPICGILNRSLIINMCGPYINAQQSLEAFGNTILDILCLISNPDEHIFDIKKEDSCVEPYNNNNGNNDSNNDDNSAEEFYTNNCNDDNSVDQYENNCNDDFDSFYNDDPKPSTSKTNDKTNDNTNDNTNDVHDFDKMPMEVSFEEEEQSLKTLSIDNFYKKQEESKMVSLEEAQNIMKTVVYKYYKRYAETIQTNDAYGRVIAEDIYSSVNVPRCCVSTKHGYAVLASDGEGVRKVLKANLMLIKKISIVPGICIRVRSGDPIPDGATAVVKSVNTRVIDEHDDDNYFNIDNMEYEIVVLVAPKEGENIRKAGCEIKSNEVIKYSYNRIKTADLGILTLCDIDSISVLKLPSVGLLCIGYDVLRPGNTSTLGRVYDCNKIIVSSLLKKNGYDPVDFGISAYESNVMKYRIKDALEKVDLLVIIGRTNDKDTLKRTLKIYFDANIHFGGVNMKPGKSTTFATCTFNEKRKFFLCMSANPATVPIITHVLLLPLLDILHSESDTNILKIPTRIKTPHDLHPRPKLSWTSLEWSEKTVDMYPSAHSINVEHQHMTKYQFGNALLMLPKHTPEVPKLDANSAFLTAMFTGN
;
A
#
# COMPACT_ATOMS: atom_id res chain seq x y z
N MET A 1 16.99 -18.66 -5.91
CA MET A 1 16.66 -19.56 -7.03
C MET A 1 16.04 -20.90 -6.59
N ILE A 2 16.49 -21.54 -5.50
CA ILE A 2 15.94 -22.83 -5.03
C ILE A 2 14.48 -22.74 -4.53
N SER A 3 14.06 -21.57 -4.03
CA SER A 3 12.66 -21.30 -3.61
C SER A 3 11.68 -21.14 -4.78
N LEU A 4 12.12 -20.66 -5.95
CA LEU A 4 11.28 -20.55 -7.15
C LEU A 4 10.99 -21.93 -7.78
N LYS A 5 11.96 -22.86 -7.75
CA LYS A 5 11.76 -24.24 -8.22
C LYS A 5 10.85 -25.05 -7.28
N LYS A 6 10.90 -24.82 -5.97
CA LYS A 6 9.99 -25.47 -5.00
C LYS A 6 8.53 -25.05 -5.18
N ASN A 7 8.26 -23.78 -5.49
CA ASN A 7 6.88 -23.30 -5.70
C ASN A 7 6.28 -23.76 -7.03
N GLN A 8 7.08 -23.89 -8.09
CA GLN A 8 6.63 -24.48 -9.36
C GLN A 8 6.27 -25.98 -9.23
N GLN A 9 6.97 -26.72 -8.38
CA GLN A 9 6.66 -28.13 -8.10
C GLN A 9 5.34 -28.28 -7.33
N VAL A 10 5.11 -27.44 -6.32
CA VAL A 10 3.87 -27.44 -5.51
C VAL A 10 2.65 -27.08 -6.35
N ILE A 11 2.77 -26.12 -7.27
CA ILE A 11 1.70 -25.74 -8.21
C ILE A 11 1.41 -26.86 -9.20
N LYS A 12 2.43 -27.58 -9.70
CA LYS A 12 2.24 -28.77 -10.55
C LYS A 12 1.51 -29.90 -9.80
N THR A 13 1.86 -30.15 -8.54
CA THR A 13 1.19 -31.19 -7.72
C THR A 13 -0.26 -30.84 -7.40
N LEU A 14 -0.58 -29.56 -7.17
CA LEU A 14 -1.95 -29.05 -6.99
C LEU A 14 -2.78 -29.14 -8.28
N LEU A 15 -2.18 -28.89 -9.45
CA LEU A 15 -2.81 -29.09 -10.76
C LEU A 15 -3.14 -30.57 -11.02
N THR A 16 -2.25 -31.50 -10.68
CA THR A 16 -2.52 -32.94 -10.85
C THR A 16 -3.63 -33.41 -9.92
N TYR A 17 -3.70 -32.88 -8.68
CA TYR A 17 -4.74 -33.25 -7.71
C TYR A 17 -6.12 -32.68 -8.08
N LEU A 18 -6.18 -31.48 -8.68
CA LEU A 18 -7.44 -30.89 -9.17
C LEU A 18 -7.93 -31.54 -10.47
N ILE A 19 -7.02 -31.96 -11.36
CA ILE A 19 -7.37 -32.67 -12.60
C ILE A 19 -7.87 -34.11 -12.30
N LEU A 20 -7.35 -34.76 -11.26
CA LEU A 20 -7.83 -36.09 -10.85
C LEU A 20 -9.22 -36.04 -10.19
N ASN A 21 -9.55 -34.99 -9.42
CA ASN A 21 -10.86 -34.87 -8.76
C ASN A 21 -12.01 -34.41 -9.68
N GLU A 22 -11.73 -33.79 -10.84
CA GLU A 22 -12.76 -33.55 -11.88
C GLU A 22 -13.05 -34.78 -12.75
N SER A 23 -12.21 -35.82 -12.70
CA SER A 23 -12.41 -37.06 -13.46
C SER A 23 -13.38 -38.06 -12.80
N GLU A 24 -13.73 -37.86 -11.53
CA GLU A 24 -14.70 -38.70 -10.79
C GLU A 24 -16.13 -38.13 -10.76
N THR A 25 -16.36 -36.90 -11.26
CA THR A 25 -17.70 -36.27 -11.25
C THR A 25 -18.39 -36.19 -12.62
N ASN A 26 -17.80 -36.78 -13.66
CA ASN A 26 -18.38 -36.86 -15.01
C ASN A 26 -18.41 -38.29 -15.59
N ARG A 27 -18.92 -39.25 -14.82
CA ARG A 27 -19.40 -40.54 -15.36
C ARG A 27 -20.93 -40.54 -15.36
N ASP A 28 -21.50 -40.02 -16.43
CA ASP A 28 -22.76 -40.49 -17.04
C ASP A 28 -23.13 -39.60 -18.25
N SER A 29 -22.50 -39.89 -19.40
CA SER A 29 -23.12 -39.76 -20.73
C SER A 29 -22.13 -40.24 -21.78
N SER A 30 -22.25 -41.49 -22.17
CA SER A 30 -21.57 -42.10 -23.30
C SER A 30 -22.11 -41.53 -24.62
N ASN A 31 -21.21 -41.08 -25.51
CA ASN A 31 -21.34 -41.36 -26.94
C ASN A 31 -19.95 -41.29 -27.58
N GLU A 32 -19.55 -42.44 -28.13
CA GLU A 32 -18.33 -42.72 -28.86
C GLU A 32 -18.23 -41.84 -30.11
N TYR A 33 -17.05 -41.30 -30.41
CA TYR A 33 -16.46 -41.35 -31.76
C TYR A 33 -14.94 -41.20 -31.64
N SER A 34 -14.24 -42.14 -32.27
CA SER A 34 -12.81 -42.42 -32.18
C SER A 34 -11.92 -41.34 -32.80
N CYS A 35 -10.84 -41.00 -32.08
CA CYS A 35 -9.66 -40.33 -32.65
C CYS A 35 -8.87 -41.34 -33.50
N ASN A 36 -8.39 -40.88 -34.66
CA ASN A 36 -7.20 -41.44 -35.30
C ASN A 36 -6.17 -40.32 -35.46
N GLU A 37 -4.93 -40.73 -35.26
CA GLU A 37 -3.77 -39.94 -34.88
C GLU A 37 -3.19 -39.03 -35.95
N CYS A 38 -2.41 -38.08 -35.44
CA CYS A 38 -1.48 -37.18 -36.09
C CYS A 38 -0.56 -37.87 -37.12
N ASN A 39 -0.27 -37.17 -38.21
CA ASN A 39 1.06 -37.22 -38.79
C ASN A 39 1.54 -35.83 -39.18
N SER A 40 2.65 -35.45 -38.57
CA SER A 40 3.58 -34.41 -38.96
C SER A 40 4.01 -34.57 -40.42
N ASN A 41 4.09 -33.48 -41.16
CA ASN A 41 5.02 -33.40 -42.29
C ASN A 41 5.61 -32.00 -42.44
N GLU A 42 6.91 -32.05 -42.70
CA GLU A 42 7.90 -30.99 -42.76
C GLU A 42 7.65 -30.02 -43.92
N ILE A 43 7.95 -28.75 -43.71
CA ILE A 43 7.96 -27.72 -44.74
C ILE A 43 9.31 -27.80 -45.47
N SER A 44 9.26 -28.10 -46.77
CA SER A 44 10.36 -27.90 -47.70
C SER A 44 10.16 -26.58 -48.45
N TYR A 45 11.25 -25.81 -48.56
CA TYR A 45 11.36 -24.62 -49.39
C TYR A 45 11.28 -24.99 -50.87
N ASN A 46 10.52 -24.22 -51.65
CA ASN A 46 10.87 -23.94 -53.04
C ASN A 46 10.40 -22.52 -53.42
N ASN A 47 11.37 -21.76 -53.93
CA ASN A 47 11.17 -20.53 -54.66
C ASN A 47 10.49 -20.84 -55.99
N ASP A 48 9.63 -19.95 -56.48
CA ASP A 48 9.66 -19.48 -57.86
C ASP A 48 8.89 -18.15 -57.99
N SER A 49 9.50 -17.27 -58.77
CA SER A 49 9.10 -15.92 -59.15
C SER A 49 8.02 -15.90 -60.23
N ASP A 50 7.14 -14.89 -60.24
CA ASP A 50 6.93 -14.03 -61.42
C ASP A 50 5.95 -12.87 -61.16
N ASP A 51 6.26 -11.74 -61.81
CA ASP A 51 5.66 -10.41 -61.75
C ASP A 51 4.24 -10.30 -62.33
N SER A 52 3.43 -9.37 -61.80
CA SER A 52 2.88 -8.22 -62.56
C SER A 52 1.71 -7.52 -61.84
N TYR A 53 1.67 -6.19 -62.02
CA TYR A 53 0.70 -5.24 -61.49
C TYR A 53 -0.70 -5.40 -62.13
N ASP A 54 -1.76 -5.28 -61.33
CA ASP A 54 -2.89 -4.40 -61.68
C ASP A 54 -3.74 -4.03 -60.45
N ASN A 55 -3.85 -2.71 -60.25
CA ASN A 55 -4.47 -2.05 -59.10
C ASN A 55 -5.59 -1.16 -59.64
N SER A 56 -6.86 -1.60 -59.55
CA SER A 56 -8.05 -0.73 -59.40
C SER A 56 -9.31 -1.55 -59.73
N THR A 57 -10.03 -2.05 -58.71
CA THR A 57 -11.50 -2.30 -58.67
C THR A 57 -11.94 -3.21 -57.52
N LEU A 58 -11.04 -3.76 -56.71
CA LEU A 58 -11.39 -4.69 -55.62
C LEU A 58 -11.66 -4.07 -54.24
N TYR A 59 -11.61 -2.74 -54.10
CA TYR A 59 -11.69 -2.08 -52.79
C TYR A 59 -13.11 -1.75 -52.29
N ASP A 60 -14.14 -1.76 -53.14
CA ASP A 60 -15.51 -1.45 -52.70
C ASP A 60 -16.35 -2.68 -52.33
N THR A 61 -16.12 -3.83 -52.96
CA THR A 61 -16.89 -5.07 -52.67
C THR A 61 -16.47 -5.78 -51.39
N SER A 62 -15.28 -5.49 -50.83
CA SER A 62 -14.80 -6.13 -49.59
C SER A 62 -15.32 -5.47 -48.30
N LYS A 63 -15.76 -4.20 -48.35
CA LYS A 63 -16.33 -3.48 -47.21
C LYS A 63 -17.74 -3.95 -46.86
N GLU A 64 -18.61 -4.08 -47.87
CA GLU A 64 -20.00 -4.56 -47.65
C GLU A 64 -20.04 -6.02 -47.20
N GLU A 65 -19.13 -6.87 -47.68
CA GLU A 65 -19.00 -8.25 -47.20
C GLU A 65 -18.45 -8.35 -45.77
N MET A 66 -17.54 -7.46 -45.37
CA MET A 66 -17.04 -7.36 -43.99
C MET A 66 -18.13 -6.89 -43.03
N GLU A 67 -18.85 -5.81 -43.37
CA GLU A 67 -19.97 -5.34 -42.56
C GLU A 67 -21.00 -6.45 -42.33
N ASN A 68 -21.31 -7.26 -43.36
CA ASN A 68 -22.22 -8.39 -43.21
C ASN A 68 -21.67 -9.57 -42.37
N ARG A 69 -20.34 -9.73 -42.23
CA ARG A 69 -19.71 -10.76 -41.38
C ARG A 69 -19.71 -10.38 -39.90
N ILE A 70 -19.54 -9.10 -39.57
CA ILE A 70 -19.65 -8.52 -38.22
C ILE A 70 -20.95 -8.92 -37.52
N TYR A 71 -22.05 -9.03 -38.28
CA TYR A 71 -23.39 -9.28 -37.73
C TYR A 71 -23.76 -10.77 -37.58
N LYS A 72 -23.00 -11.72 -38.15
CA LYS A 72 -23.47 -13.13 -38.29
C LYS A 72 -22.76 -14.19 -37.42
N LYS A 73 -21.81 -13.85 -36.54
CA LYS A 73 -21.15 -14.84 -35.67
C LYS A 73 -21.09 -14.40 -34.20
N GLN A 74 -22.01 -14.91 -33.37
CA GLN A 74 -21.87 -14.87 -31.91
C GLN A 74 -21.72 -16.28 -31.35
N LYS A 75 -20.50 -16.58 -30.87
CA LYS A 75 -20.19 -17.78 -30.09
C LYS A 75 -20.63 -17.53 -28.65
N GLN A 76 -21.25 -18.51 -28.00
CA GLN A 76 -21.73 -18.39 -26.63
C GLN A 76 -20.55 -18.14 -25.67
N SER A 77 -20.50 -16.96 -25.05
CA SER A 77 -19.41 -16.53 -24.17
C SER A 77 -19.53 -17.14 -22.76
N VAL A 78 -18.40 -17.57 -22.19
CA VAL A 78 -18.34 -18.20 -20.86
C VAL A 78 -17.95 -17.14 -19.83
N MET A 79 -18.75 -17.01 -18.77
CA MET A 79 -18.47 -16.07 -17.68
C MET A 79 -17.31 -16.59 -16.81
N ILE A 80 -16.28 -15.77 -16.58
CA ILE A 80 -15.11 -16.14 -15.78
C ILE A 80 -15.09 -15.46 -14.41
N SER A 81 -14.43 -16.05 -13.42
CA SER A 81 -14.27 -15.41 -12.10
C SER A 81 -13.29 -14.23 -12.14
N VAL A 82 -13.37 -13.34 -11.16
CA VAL A 82 -12.46 -12.18 -11.04
C VAL A 82 -11.02 -12.63 -10.83
N GLU A 83 -10.82 -13.66 -10.02
CA GLU A 83 -9.49 -14.22 -9.73
C GLU A 83 -8.85 -14.80 -11.01
N LYS A 84 -9.63 -15.54 -11.79
CA LYS A 84 -9.18 -16.08 -13.08
C LYS A 84 -8.87 -14.95 -14.08
N ALA A 85 -9.68 -13.89 -14.10
CA ALA A 85 -9.45 -12.73 -14.96
C ALA A 85 -8.13 -12.01 -14.63
N ILE A 86 -7.82 -11.80 -13.35
CA ILE A 86 -6.56 -11.22 -12.91
C ILE A 86 -5.37 -12.12 -13.30
N CYS A 87 -5.51 -13.44 -13.15
CA CYS A 87 -4.47 -14.39 -13.57
C CYS A 87 -4.22 -14.34 -15.09
N ILE A 88 -5.28 -14.28 -15.90
CA ILE A 88 -5.19 -14.12 -17.36
C ILE A 88 -4.45 -12.83 -17.72
N ILE A 89 -4.81 -11.71 -17.08
CA ILE A 89 -4.13 -10.41 -17.27
C ILE A 89 -2.64 -10.54 -16.95
N GLN A 90 -2.30 -11.13 -15.81
CA GLN A 90 -0.92 -11.28 -15.35
C GLN A 90 -0.08 -12.11 -16.32
N ASN A 91 -0.58 -13.28 -16.73
CA ASN A 91 0.14 -14.15 -17.67
C ASN A 91 0.34 -13.46 -19.03
N THR A 92 -0.71 -12.82 -19.54
CA THR A 92 -0.66 -12.15 -20.85
C THR A 92 0.38 -11.02 -20.92
N VAL A 93 0.52 -10.26 -19.84
CA VAL A 93 1.49 -9.16 -19.72
C VAL A 93 2.91 -9.70 -19.50
N CYS A 94 3.07 -10.69 -18.63
CA CYS A 94 4.38 -11.26 -18.27
C CYS A 94 5.03 -12.07 -19.41
N ASP A 95 4.24 -12.73 -20.26
CA ASP A 95 4.76 -13.58 -21.34
C ASP A 95 5.49 -12.81 -22.46
N ASN A 96 5.46 -11.47 -22.46
CA ASN A 96 5.96 -10.63 -23.56
C ASN A 96 7.11 -9.68 -23.18
N ASP A 97 7.77 -9.86 -22.03
CA ASP A 97 8.83 -8.95 -21.52
C ASP A 97 8.45 -7.45 -21.64
N TYR A 98 7.18 -7.15 -21.36
CA TYR A 98 6.59 -5.83 -21.59
C TYR A 98 7.22 -4.70 -20.76
N ILE A 99 7.93 -5.05 -19.69
CA ILE A 99 8.51 -4.09 -18.76
C ILE A 99 9.72 -3.41 -19.41
N ARG A 100 9.47 -2.21 -19.97
CA ARG A 100 10.50 -1.35 -20.54
C ARG A 100 11.29 -0.65 -19.42
N GLU A 101 12.58 -0.42 -19.68
CA GLU A 101 13.48 0.31 -18.79
C GLU A 101 13.61 1.76 -19.25
N LYS A 102 13.54 2.70 -18.30
CA LYS A 102 13.79 4.11 -18.49
C LYS A 102 14.80 4.60 -17.45
N ILE A 103 15.78 5.37 -17.87
CA ILE A 103 16.75 5.99 -16.95
C ILE A 103 16.21 7.36 -16.55
N MET A 104 16.19 7.66 -15.25
CA MET A 104 15.69 8.91 -14.70
C MET A 104 16.60 9.45 -13.60
N LYS A 105 16.59 10.77 -13.37
CA LYS A 105 17.30 11.39 -12.25
C LYS A 105 16.69 10.99 -10.92
N THR A 106 17.51 10.77 -9.90
CA THR A 106 17.06 10.31 -8.57
C THR A 106 15.97 11.21 -7.98
N ASN A 107 16.07 12.53 -8.15
CA ASN A 107 15.04 13.48 -7.67
C ASN A 107 13.65 13.31 -8.31
N ASP A 108 13.58 12.70 -9.50
CA ASP A 108 12.35 12.53 -10.28
C ASP A 108 11.80 11.10 -10.23
N THR A 109 12.45 10.20 -9.47
CA THR A 109 12.05 8.78 -9.37
C THR A 109 11.11 8.46 -8.22
N TYR A 110 10.62 9.46 -7.49
CA TYR A 110 9.61 9.24 -6.45
C TYR A 110 8.37 8.51 -7.01
N GLY A 111 8.00 7.39 -6.37
CA GLY A 111 6.87 6.54 -6.78
C GLY A 111 7.12 5.68 -8.02
N ARG A 112 8.32 5.73 -8.62
CA ARG A 112 8.72 4.84 -9.72
C ARG A 112 9.22 3.50 -9.16
N ILE A 113 9.28 2.49 -10.03
CA ILE A 113 9.70 1.13 -9.65
C ILE A 113 11.05 0.83 -10.29
N THR A 114 11.97 0.21 -9.55
CA THR A 114 13.30 -0.11 -10.09
C THR A 114 13.23 -1.22 -11.15
N ALA A 115 13.88 -1.02 -12.30
CA ALA A 115 13.96 -2.02 -13.36
C ALA A 115 15.04 -3.09 -13.09
N LYS A 116 16.04 -2.77 -12.26
CA LYS A 116 17.20 -3.59 -11.94
C LYS A 116 17.53 -3.56 -10.44
N ASN A 117 18.32 -4.53 -9.99
CA ASN A 117 18.96 -4.47 -8.68
C ASN A 117 19.97 -3.31 -8.65
N ILE A 118 19.98 -2.55 -7.57
CA ILE A 118 20.87 -1.40 -7.38
C ILE A 118 21.85 -1.70 -6.26
N TYR A 119 23.13 -1.51 -6.53
CA TYR A 119 24.23 -1.76 -5.61
C TYR A 119 24.93 -0.45 -5.25
N SER A 120 25.46 -0.35 -4.04
CA SER A 120 26.21 0.84 -3.62
C SER A 120 27.57 0.88 -4.33
N PRO A 121 27.94 1.98 -5.02
CA PRO A 121 29.27 2.13 -5.61
C PRO A 121 30.34 2.51 -4.58
N ILE A 122 29.94 2.90 -3.37
CA ILE A 122 30.82 3.42 -2.32
C ILE A 122 30.51 2.80 -0.95
N ASN A 123 31.45 2.95 -0.02
CA ASN A 123 31.18 2.76 1.40
C ASN A 123 30.44 3.98 1.98
N VAL A 124 29.53 3.74 2.92
CA VAL A 124 28.84 4.77 3.70
C VAL A 124 29.03 4.46 5.20
N PRO A 125 29.68 5.35 5.98
CA PRO A 125 30.47 6.48 5.50
C PRO A 125 31.66 6.02 4.64
N PRO A 126 32.25 6.91 3.79
CA PRO A 126 33.37 6.55 2.93
C PRO A 126 34.69 6.38 3.69
N CYS A 127 34.82 6.98 4.87
CA CYS A 127 35.99 6.94 5.73
C CYS A 127 35.59 6.74 7.20
N LYS A 128 36.58 6.64 8.11
CA LYS A 128 36.29 6.66 9.55
C LYS A 128 35.66 7.98 9.93
N THR A 129 34.54 7.94 10.66
CA THR A 129 33.84 9.14 11.15
C THR A 129 33.56 9.04 12.63
N SER A 130 33.43 10.17 13.31
CA SER A 130 33.03 10.17 14.71
C SER A 130 31.54 9.85 14.87
N THR A 131 31.18 9.08 15.90
CA THR A 131 29.78 8.85 16.31
C THR A 131 29.26 9.94 17.23
N LYS A 132 30.13 10.56 18.04
CA LYS A 132 29.78 11.60 19.02
C LYS A 132 30.60 12.86 18.78
N ARG A 133 30.13 14.00 19.30
CA ARG A 133 31.00 15.19 19.38
C ARG A 133 32.08 14.96 20.44
N GLY A 134 33.28 15.46 20.21
CA GLY A 134 34.40 15.22 21.11
C GLY A 134 35.73 15.69 20.55
N TYR A 135 36.80 15.04 21.01
CA TYR A 135 38.17 15.27 20.55
C TYR A 135 38.74 13.95 20.07
N ALA A 136 39.18 13.93 18.80
CA ALA A 136 39.90 12.85 18.19
C ALA A 136 41.33 12.82 18.74
N VAL A 137 41.67 11.72 19.39
CA VAL A 137 42.93 11.54 20.13
C VAL A 137 43.54 10.19 19.74
N LEU A 138 44.79 10.00 20.14
CA LEU A 138 45.42 8.68 20.13
C LEU A 138 45.11 7.98 21.47
N ALA A 139 44.63 6.74 21.44
CA ALA A 139 44.24 5.99 22.64
C ALA A 139 45.46 5.58 23.49
N SER A 140 46.59 5.25 22.85
CA SER A 140 47.83 4.82 23.54
C SER A 140 48.44 5.90 24.43
N ASP A 141 48.03 7.13 24.20
CA ASP A 141 48.40 8.35 24.88
C ASP A 141 47.77 8.40 26.30
N GLY A 142 46.70 7.63 26.54
CA GLY A 142 46.09 7.44 27.86
C GLY A 142 45.43 8.68 28.45
N LYS A 143 45.39 8.75 29.79
CA LYS A 143 44.91 9.91 30.55
C LYS A 143 45.95 11.05 30.51
N GLY A 144 45.52 12.30 30.49
CA GLY A 144 46.41 13.46 30.66
C GLY A 144 46.11 14.64 29.74
N VAL A 145 47.03 15.61 29.74
CA VAL A 145 46.88 16.85 28.99
C VAL A 145 47.14 16.63 27.49
N ARG A 146 46.32 17.24 26.65
CA ARG A 146 46.47 17.29 25.18
C ARG A 146 46.40 18.71 24.69
N LYS A 147 47.27 19.02 23.73
CA LYS A 147 47.19 20.26 22.96
C LYS A 147 46.15 20.10 21.85
N VAL A 148 45.16 20.98 21.81
CA VAL A 148 44.17 21.02 20.73
C VAL A 148 44.78 21.72 19.53
N LEU A 149 44.94 20.99 18.42
CA LEU A 149 45.43 21.53 17.16
C LEU A 149 44.36 22.37 16.47
N LYS A 150 44.81 23.41 15.76
CA LYS A 150 43.98 24.29 14.94
C LYS A 150 43.14 23.46 13.96
N ALA A 151 41.82 23.62 13.96
CA ALA A 151 40.98 22.84 13.04
C ALA A 151 41.08 23.45 11.63
N HIS A 152 41.42 22.64 10.63
CA HIS A 152 41.28 23.03 9.23
C HIS A 152 39.93 22.56 8.72
N ALA A 153 39.39 23.26 7.72
CA ALA A 153 38.13 22.91 7.05
C ALA A 153 38.15 21.49 6.39
N THR A 154 39.31 20.86 6.29
CA THR A 154 39.50 19.50 5.76
C THR A 154 40.44 18.71 6.70
N CYS A 155 39.93 17.66 7.36
CA CYS A 155 40.70 16.81 8.29
C CYS A 155 41.93 16.15 7.64
N ASP A 156 41.96 15.99 6.33
CA ASP A 156 43.01 15.28 5.58
C ASP A 156 44.40 15.90 5.72
N LYS A 157 44.45 17.20 6.03
CA LYS A 157 45.70 17.97 6.16
C LYS A 157 46.25 17.99 7.59
N ILE A 158 45.53 17.43 8.56
CA ILE A 158 45.93 17.42 9.98
C ILE A 158 46.19 15.98 10.41
N SER A 159 47.38 15.73 10.93
CA SER A 159 47.73 14.46 11.57
C SER A 159 47.82 14.67 13.08
N VAL A 160 47.08 13.88 13.84
CA VAL A 160 47.19 13.78 15.29
C VAL A 160 48.46 13.00 15.62
N VAL A 161 49.34 13.62 16.39
CA VAL A 161 50.57 13.02 16.94
C VAL A 161 50.44 12.85 18.46
N PRO A 162 51.27 12.02 19.12
CA PRO A 162 51.23 11.87 20.57
C PRO A 162 51.26 13.22 21.31
N GLY A 163 50.40 13.37 22.33
CA GLY A 163 50.22 14.60 23.10
C GLY A 163 49.30 15.65 22.45
N THR A 164 48.78 15.40 21.25
CA THR A 164 47.89 16.34 20.54
C THR A 164 46.50 15.76 20.30
N CYS A 165 45.55 16.62 19.96
CA CYS A 165 44.20 16.19 19.58
C CYS A 165 43.55 17.19 18.64
N VAL A 166 42.49 16.74 17.95
CA VAL A 166 41.69 17.59 17.07
C VAL A 166 40.25 17.49 17.49
N ARG A 167 39.56 18.63 17.57
CA ARG A 167 38.14 18.64 17.88
C ARG A 167 37.33 18.11 16.70
N VAL A 168 36.48 17.10 16.96
CA VAL A 168 35.61 16.48 15.95
C VAL A 168 34.16 16.51 16.39
N ARG A 169 33.26 16.67 15.42
CA ARG A 169 31.81 16.64 15.62
C ARG A 169 31.29 15.24 15.28
N SER A 170 30.07 14.94 15.72
CA SER A 170 29.40 13.70 15.27
C SER A 170 29.22 13.75 13.75
N GLY A 171 29.71 12.72 13.05
CA GLY A 171 29.74 12.63 11.60
C GLY A 171 31.03 13.13 10.94
N ASP A 172 31.89 13.88 11.65
CA ASP A 172 33.13 14.38 11.06
C ASP A 172 34.11 13.24 10.76
N PRO A 173 34.92 13.35 9.69
CA PRO A 173 36.00 12.40 9.43
C PRO A 173 37.03 12.42 10.57
N ILE A 174 37.51 11.24 10.93
CA ILE A 174 38.59 11.10 11.92
C ILE A 174 39.92 11.46 11.24
N PRO A 175 40.69 12.43 11.78
CA PRO A 175 41.97 12.83 11.20
C PRO A 175 43.01 11.70 11.28
N ASN A 176 44.01 11.77 10.42
CA ASN A 176 45.11 10.80 10.41
C ASN A 176 45.81 10.75 11.77
N GLY A 177 46.22 9.56 12.21
CA GLY A 177 46.88 9.36 13.51
C GLY A 177 45.94 9.26 14.72
N ALA A 178 44.67 9.71 14.63
CA ALA A 178 43.69 9.48 15.69
C ALA A 178 43.01 8.11 15.55
N ASN A 179 42.72 7.45 16.67
CA ASN A 179 42.04 6.15 16.69
C ASN A 179 40.93 6.03 17.74
N THR A 180 40.58 7.13 18.42
CA THR A 180 39.45 7.20 19.34
C THR A 180 38.92 8.63 19.48
N VAL A 181 37.67 8.77 19.92
CA VAL A 181 37.06 10.08 20.19
C VAL A 181 36.56 10.16 21.63
N VAL A 182 37.07 11.14 22.39
CA VAL A 182 36.66 11.39 23.78
C VAL A 182 35.55 12.42 23.82
N THR A 183 34.45 12.11 24.51
CA THR A 183 33.32 13.02 24.65
C THR A 183 33.63 14.17 25.65
N PRO A 184 32.98 15.35 25.51
CA PRO A 184 33.22 16.48 26.40
C PRO A 184 32.94 16.21 27.89
N GLU A 185 32.15 15.18 28.20
CA GLU A 185 31.84 14.77 29.58
C GLU A 185 33.09 14.22 30.30
N ASN A 186 34.06 13.68 29.55
CA ASN A 186 35.29 13.09 30.07
C ASN A 186 36.51 14.02 29.92
N ILE A 187 36.26 15.33 29.76
CA ILE A 187 37.29 16.32 29.45
C ILE A 187 37.15 17.54 30.35
N LYS A 188 38.27 18.07 30.83
CA LYS A 188 38.37 19.37 31.49
C LYS A 188 39.19 20.32 30.62
N ILE A 189 38.66 21.50 30.32
CA ILE A 189 39.39 22.54 29.57
C ILE A 189 40.28 23.29 30.59
N LEU A 190 41.57 23.44 30.29
CA LEU A 190 42.55 23.98 31.24
C LEU A 190 42.75 25.51 31.12
N ASP A 191 42.47 26.10 29.96
CA ASP A 191 42.50 27.55 29.76
C ASP A 191 41.15 28.21 30.06
N GLU A 192 41.17 29.41 30.67
CA GLU A 192 40.02 30.33 30.75
C GLU A 192 39.64 30.82 29.35
N CYS A 193 38.95 29.95 28.60
CA CYS A 193 38.27 30.34 27.38
C CYS A 193 36.96 31.02 27.78
N ASN A 194 36.75 32.27 27.35
CA ASN A 194 35.40 32.83 27.33
C ASN A 194 34.49 31.92 26.49
N ASP A 195 33.20 31.83 26.82
CA ASP A 195 32.23 31.00 26.07
C ASP A 195 32.20 31.32 24.55
N ASP A 196 32.65 32.52 24.17
CA ASP A 196 32.80 33.00 22.79
C ASP A 196 33.97 32.35 22.01
N ASP A 197 34.98 31.80 22.70
CA ASP A 197 36.11 31.10 22.08
C ASP A 197 35.76 29.63 21.73
N TYR A 198 34.61 29.12 22.17
CA TYR A 198 34.19 27.73 21.94
C TYR A 198 33.98 27.38 20.45
N PHE A 199 33.87 28.39 19.58
CA PHE A 199 33.77 28.30 18.11
C PHE A 199 34.94 28.96 17.38
N ASN A 200 35.90 29.55 18.09
CA ASN A 200 37.05 30.18 17.47
C ASN A 200 38.07 29.09 17.12
N ILE A 201 37.96 28.59 15.88
CA ILE A 201 38.78 27.52 15.30
C ILE A 201 40.29 27.87 15.29
N ASP A 202 40.62 29.14 15.53
CA ASP A 202 41.97 29.67 15.40
C ASP A 202 42.84 29.62 16.67
N LYS A 203 42.31 29.18 17.82
CA LYS A 203 43.04 29.19 19.10
C LYS A 203 43.52 27.79 19.49
N GLU A 204 44.82 27.64 19.74
CA GLU A 204 45.37 26.45 20.41
C GLU A 204 45.11 26.58 21.90
N TYR A 205 44.58 25.53 22.53
CA TYR A 205 44.33 25.45 23.97
C TYR A 205 44.59 24.05 24.50
N GLU A 206 44.72 23.92 25.82
CA GLU A 206 44.95 22.64 26.46
C GLU A 206 43.67 22.03 27.07
N ILE A 207 43.52 20.73 26.89
CA ILE A 207 42.47 19.94 27.54
C ILE A 207 43.10 18.82 28.36
N GLU A 208 42.50 18.48 29.49
CA GLU A 208 42.82 17.30 30.28
C GLU A 208 41.77 16.20 30.01
N ILE A 209 42.23 15.07 29.48
CA ILE A 209 41.41 13.86 29.36
C ILE A 209 41.35 13.20 30.74
N LEU A 210 40.14 13.03 31.27
CA LEU A 210 39.92 12.53 32.63
C LEU A 210 39.90 11.01 32.73
N VAL A 211 39.47 10.34 31.66
CA VAL A 211 39.30 8.87 31.55
C VAL A 211 40.11 8.39 30.35
N ALA A 212 40.94 7.35 30.54
CA ALA A 212 41.73 6.77 29.46
C ALA A 212 40.79 6.17 28.39
N PRO A 213 40.86 6.60 27.12
CA PRO A 213 39.95 6.14 26.09
C PRO A 213 40.37 4.81 25.46
N GLU A 214 39.40 4.04 24.97
CA GLU A 214 39.66 2.76 24.28
C GLU A 214 39.84 2.96 22.77
N ILE A 215 40.55 2.02 22.13
CA ILE A 215 40.73 2.03 20.66
C ILE A 215 39.36 1.84 19.99
N ASN A 216 39.09 2.64 18.95
CA ASN A 216 37.83 2.70 18.21
C ASN A 216 36.61 3.15 19.05
N GLU A 217 36.82 3.65 20.27
CA GLU A 217 35.72 4.21 21.05
C GLU A 217 35.12 5.43 20.32
N ASN A 218 33.80 5.42 20.20
CA ASN A 218 33.02 6.47 19.53
C ASN A 218 33.38 6.71 18.05
N ILE A 219 33.98 5.73 17.33
CA ILE A 219 34.26 5.81 15.89
C ILE A 219 33.33 4.87 15.08
N ARG A 220 32.88 5.33 13.91
CA ARG A 220 32.30 4.52 12.82
C ARG A 220 33.36 4.29 11.75
N ASN A 221 33.61 3.05 11.38
CA ASN A 221 34.49 2.71 10.28
C ASN A 221 33.82 2.94 8.92
N ALA A 222 34.63 2.93 7.87
CA ALA A 222 34.15 3.02 6.50
C ALA A 222 33.26 1.80 6.19
N GLY A 223 32.07 2.06 5.65
CA GLY A 223 31.12 1.02 5.26
C GLY A 223 30.30 0.42 6.40
N ASP A 224 30.34 1.01 7.60
CA ASP A 224 29.52 0.57 8.74
C ASP A 224 28.01 0.67 8.46
N GLU A 225 27.56 1.62 7.61
CA GLU A 225 26.14 1.73 7.23
C GLU A 225 25.82 0.93 5.97
N ILE A 226 26.60 1.15 4.91
CA ILE A 226 26.46 0.50 3.61
C ILE A 226 27.85 0.19 3.07
N LYS A 227 28.12 -1.07 2.76
CA LYS A 227 29.38 -1.49 2.14
C LYS A 227 29.36 -1.26 0.63
N CYS A 228 30.51 -0.99 0.05
CA CYS A 228 30.69 -0.99 -1.40
C CYS A 228 30.23 -2.34 -1.99
N SER A 229 29.56 -2.31 -3.13
CA SER A 229 28.92 -3.44 -3.82
C SER A 229 27.79 -4.13 -3.03
N GLN A 230 27.32 -3.56 -1.92
CA GLN A 230 26.13 -4.07 -1.23
C GLN A 230 24.86 -3.79 -2.03
N LEU A 231 23.96 -4.77 -2.13
CA LEU A 231 22.62 -4.58 -2.68
C LEU A 231 21.81 -3.66 -1.76
N ILE A 232 21.45 -2.47 -2.25
CA ILE A 232 20.70 -1.46 -1.49
C ILE A 232 19.22 -1.44 -1.85
N ILE A 233 18.88 -1.68 -3.12
CA ILE A 233 17.49 -1.72 -3.59
C ILE A 233 17.33 -2.90 -4.56
N LYS A 234 16.34 -3.75 -4.30
CA LYS A 234 16.02 -4.89 -5.17
C LYS A 234 15.30 -4.40 -6.44
N LYS A 235 15.43 -5.15 -7.53
CA LYS A 235 14.59 -5.01 -8.72
C LYS A 235 13.10 -5.09 -8.31
N PHE A 236 12.27 -4.28 -8.97
CA PHE A 236 10.83 -4.15 -8.72
C PHE A 236 10.47 -3.60 -7.33
N THR A 237 11.32 -2.72 -6.79
CA THR A 237 11.02 -1.97 -5.56
C THR A 237 10.45 -0.60 -5.93
N CYS A 238 9.34 -0.22 -5.31
CA CYS A 238 8.80 1.14 -5.42
C CYS A 238 9.68 2.12 -4.63
N LEU A 239 10.16 3.18 -5.28
CA LEU A 239 11.05 4.17 -4.70
C LEU A 239 10.25 5.18 -3.86
N GLY A 240 10.31 5.02 -2.54
CA GLY A 240 9.77 5.97 -1.57
C GLY A 240 10.83 6.94 -1.03
N PRO A 241 10.47 7.79 -0.04
CA PRO A 241 11.41 8.70 0.58
C PRO A 241 12.67 8.02 1.17
N PRO A 242 12.57 6.86 1.86
CA PRO A 242 13.76 6.15 2.33
C PRO A 242 14.71 5.73 1.21
N GLU A 243 14.16 5.11 0.15
CA GLU A 243 14.93 4.62 -0.99
C GLU A 243 15.68 5.76 -1.67
N LEU A 244 15.00 6.88 -1.93
CA LEU A 244 15.59 8.07 -2.52
C LEU A 244 16.70 8.68 -1.65
N GLY A 245 16.52 8.68 -0.34
CA GLY A 245 17.53 9.10 0.61
C GLY A 245 18.79 8.21 0.56
N ILE A 246 18.60 6.88 0.50
CA ILE A 246 19.70 5.91 0.40
C ILE A 246 20.45 6.05 -0.94
N LEU A 247 19.72 6.16 -2.05
CA LEU A 247 20.31 6.37 -3.39
C LEU A 247 21.19 7.62 -3.42
N THR A 248 20.68 8.71 -2.86
CA THR A 248 21.40 9.98 -2.76
C THR A 248 22.65 9.87 -1.89
N LEU A 249 22.54 9.18 -0.75
CA LEU A 249 23.65 8.94 0.17
C LEU A 249 24.78 8.12 -0.49
N CYS A 250 24.41 7.19 -1.38
CA CYS A 250 25.31 6.36 -2.18
C CYS A 250 25.82 7.07 -3.46
N SER A 251 25.57 8.37 -3.64
CA SER A 251 26.00 9.15 -4.82
C SER A 251 25.38 8.70 -6.14
N LEU A 252 24.21 8.06 -6.13
CA LEU A 252 23.52 7.63 -7.34
C LEU A 252 22.55 8.73 -7.80
N ASP A 253 22.87 9.38 -8.91
CA ASP A 253 22.06 10.45 -9.50
C ASP A 253 21.12 9.96 -10.61
N ILE A 254 21.41 8.81 -11.23
CA ILE A 254 20.58 8.21 -12.28
C ILE A 254 20.17 6.79 -11.91
N ILE A 255 18.89 6.48 -12.09
CA ILE A 255 18.30 5.22 -11.65
C ILE A 255 17.53 4.58 -12.80
N PRO A 256 17.78 3.28 -13.10
CA PRO A 256 16.97 2.54 -14.04
C PRO A 256 15.63 2.16 -13.40
N VAL A 257 14.56 2.75 -13.90
CA VAL A 257 13.19 2.50 -13.46
C VAL A 257 12.38 1.83 -14.56
N THR A 258 11.29 1.17 -14.20
CA THR A 258 10.31 0.67 -15.16
C THR A 258 9.55 1.84 -15.76
N GLU A 259 9.32 1.78 -17.06
CA GLU A 259 8.51 2.78 -17.73
C GLU A 259 7.04 2.61 -17.37
N LEU A 260 6.33 3.73 -17.18
CA LEU A 260 4.89 3.70 -17.00
C LEU A 260 4.20 3.29 -18.31
N PRO A 261 3.19 2.41 -18.27
CA PRO A 261 2.30 2.24 -19.41
C PRO A 261 1.55 3.55 -19.68
N SER A 262 1.52 3.96 -20.96
CA SER A 262 0.67 5.06 -21.42
C SER A 262 -0.79 4.59 -21.47
N VAL A 263 -1.71 5.38 -20.92
CA VAL A 263 -3.13 5.00 -20.77
C VAL A 263 -4.00 6.02 -21.48
N GLY A 264 -4.90 5.56 -22.34
CA GLY A 264 -5.91 6.37 -23.00
C GLY A 264 -7.29 6.12 -22.44
N LEU A 265 -8.10 7.16 -22.34
CA LEU A 265 -9.52 7.08 -21.98
C LEU A 265 -10.37 7.49 -23.17
N LEU A 266 -11.31 6.63 -23.56
CA LEU A 266 -12.27 6.89 -24.63
C LEU A 266 -13.68 6.56 -24.15
N SER A 267 -14.60 7.48 -24.32
CA SER A 267 -16.03 7.20 -24.11
C SER A 267 -16.73 6.99 -25.45
N ILE A 268 -17.60 6.00 -25.55
CA ILE A 268 -18.41 5.76 -26.74
C ILE A 268 -19.89 5.91 -26.37
N SER A 269 -20.51 6.98 -26.85
CA SER A 269 -21.94 7.21 -26.68
C SER A 269 -22.45 8.28 -27.64
N ASN A 270 -23.71 8.16 -28.06
CA ASN A 270 -24.44 9.23 -28.74
C ASN A 270 -25.16 10.18 -27.76
N GLU A 271 -25.11 9.90 -26.45
CA GLU A 271 -25.91 10.52 -25.38
C GLU A 271 -25.06 11.32 -24.38
N LEU A 272 -23.75 11.35 -24.57
CA LEU A 272 -22.84 12.06 -23.69
C LEU A 272 -22.43 13.39 -24.34
N GLU A 273 -22.48 14.46 -23.57
CA GLU A 273 -22.02 15.80 -23.95
C GLU A 273 -20.92 16.29 -22.99
N GLU A 274 -20.04 17.15 -23.50
CA GLU A 274 -19.06 17.89 -22.72
C GLU A 274 -19.70 19.17 -22.13
N SER A 275 -19.08 19.81 -21.13
CA SER A 275 -19.77 20.71 -20.20
C SER A 275 -20.23 22.07 -20.73
N GLU A 276 -20.36 22.25 -22.05
CA GLU A 276 -20.84 23.50 -22.64
C GLU A 276 -22.32 23.37 -23.03
N ASN A 277 -23.21 23.84 -22.13
CA ASN A 277 -24.65 24.00 -22.34
C ASN A 277 -25.40 22.73 -22.77
N LEU A 278 -25.54 21.78 -21.84
CA LEU A 278 -26.23 20.52 -22.12
C LEU A 278 -27.66 20.73 -22.63
N THR A 279 -27.97 20.11 -23.78
CA THR A 279 -29.35 20.07 -24.28
C THR A 279 -30.14 18.95 -23.58
N LEU A 280 -31.47 19.14 -23.46
CA LEU A 280 -32.37 18.19 -22.79
C LEU A 280 -32.32 16.81 -23.48
N GLY A 281 -31.73 15.81 -22.81
CA GLY A 281 -31.58 14.45 -23.33
C GLY A 281 -30.17 13.87 -23.20
N TYR A 282 -29.15 14.73 -23.02
CA TYR A 282 -27.77 14.30 -22.79
C TYR A 282 -27.44 14.12 -21.29
N ILE A 283 -26.40 13.33 -21.01
CA ILE A 283 -25.82 13.11 -19.67
C ILE A 283 -24.38 13.63 -19.67
N TYR A 284 -23.96 14.34 -18.63
CA TYR A 284 -22.55 14.74 -18.49
C TYR A 284 -21.64 13.52 -18.39
N GLU A 285 -20.55 13.55 -19.17
CA GLU A 285 -19.48 12.57 -19.08
C GLU A 285 -18.64 12.78 -17.81
N SER A 286 -18.96 12.04 -16.75
CA SER A 286 -18.28 12.09 -15.44
C SER A 286 -17.30 10.93 -15.19
N ASN A 287 -17.35 9.88 -16.02
CA ASN A 287 -16.51 8.71 -15.90
C ASN A 287 -15.06 9.03 -16.25
N ARG A 288 -14.82 9.78 -17.34
CA ARG A 288 -13.47 10.21 -17.74
C ARG A 288 -12.79 11.03 -16.65
N VAL A 289 -13.50 11.98 -16.05
CA VAL A 289 -12.99 12.78 -14.91
C VAL A 289 -12.68 11.89 -13.70
N THR A 290 -13.58 10.96 -13.38
CA THR A 290 -13.41 10.01 -12.28
C THR A 290 -12.19 9.10 -12.50
N LEU A 291 -12.02 8.54 -13.70
CA LEU A 291 -10.87 7.70 -14.04
C LEU A 291 -9.58 8.49 -14.11
N THR A 292 -9.58 9.69 -14.71
CA THR A 292 -8.41 10.57 -14.77
C THR A 292 -7.90 10.88 -13.37
N SER A 293 -8.79 11.28 -12.47
CA SER A 293 -8.43 11.53 -11.07
C SER A 293 -7.94 10.26 -10.36
N LEU A 294 -8.58 9.11 -10.59
CA LEU A 294 -8.16 7.83 -9.99
C LEU A 294 -6.77 7.40 -10.48
N LEU A 295 -6.50 7.56 -11.77
CA LEU A 295 -5.24 7.18 -12.40
C LEU A 295 -4.12 8.13 -11.97
N LYS A 296 -4.35 9.45 -11.98
CA LYS A 296 -3.42 10.47 -11.43
C LYS A 296 -3.07 10.19 -9.99
N LYS A 297 -4.06 9.86 -9.14
CA LYS A 297 -3.84 9.45 -7.75
C LYS A 297 -2.90 8.23 -7.65
N ASN A 298 -2.96 7.31 -8.60
CA ASN A 298 -2.13 6.10 -8.62
C ASN A 298 -0.81 6.26 -9.39
N GLY A 299 -0.47 7.48 -9.82
CA GLY A 299 0.80 7.81 -10.48
C GLY A 299 0.79 7.65 -12.00
N TYR A 300 -0.38 7.48 -12.62
CA TYR A 300 -0.56 7.42 -14.07
C TYR A 300 -1.15 8.73 -14.59
N ASP A 301 -0.73 9.18 -15.76
CA ASP A 301 -1.28 10.38 -16.40
C ASP A 301 -1.98 9.97 -17.70
N PRO A 302 -3.32 9.77 -17.68
CA PRO A 302 -4.02 9.27 -18.86
C PRO A 302 -4.28 10.37 -19.89
N VAL A 303 -4.21 10.00 -21.16
CA VAL A 303 -4.63 10.84 -22.30
C VAL A 303 -6.12 10.70 -22.52
N ASP A 304 -6.80 11.83 -22.67
CA ASP A 304 -8.25 11.87 -22.89
C ASP A 304 -8.55 12.00 -24.41
N PHE A 305 -9.15 10.96 -24.99
CA PHE A 305 -9.52 10.92 -26.41
C PHE A 305 -10.96 11.44 -26.68
N GLY A 306 -11.66 11.89 -25.64
CA GLY A 306 -12.99 12.47 -25.72
C GLY A 306 -14.10 11.43 -25.87
N ILE A 307 -15.18 11.87 -26.50
CA ILE A 307 -16.36 11.05 -26.79
C ILE A 307 -16.39 10.72 -28.28
N SER A 308 -16.53 9.44 -28.62
CA SER A 308 -16.82 8.98 -29.96
C SER A 308 -18.31 8.72 -30.14
N ALA A 309 -18.85 9.15 -31.27
CA ALA A 309 -20.21 8.77 -31.67
C ALA A 309 -20.29 7.25 -31.86
N TYR A 310 -21.43 6.65 -31.56
CA TYR A 310 -21.72 5.23 -31.78
C TYR A 310 -21.93 4.93 -33.27
N LYS A 311 -20.87 5.08 -34.06
CA LYS A 311 -20.78 4.83 -35.50
C LYS A 311 -19.48 4.10 -35.81
N LEU A 312 -19.53 3.08 -36.66
CA LEU A 312 -18.38 2.23 -37.00
C LEU A 312 -17.12 3.05 -37.33
N ASN A 313 -17.18 3.91 -38.35
CA ASN A 313 -16.03 4.72 -38.79
C ASN A 313 -15.51 5.69 -37.71
N ALA A 314 -16.39 6.24 -36.87
CA ALA A 314 -16.01 7.17 -35.81
C ALA A 314 -15.29 6.45 -34.66
N ILE A 315 -15.76 5.25 -34.31
CA ILE A 315 -15.13 4.41 -33.29
C ILE A 315 -13.77 3.92 -33.80
N THR A 316 -13.70 3.37 -35.02
CA THR A 316 -12.45 2.85 -35.59
C THR A 316 -11.38 3.93 -35.64
N LYS A 317 -11.69 5.11 -36.18
CA LYS A 317 -10.74 6.23 -36.26
C LYS A 317 -10.23 6.66 -34.88
N LYS A 318 -11.14 6.81 -33.90
CA LYS A 318 -10.74 7.19 -32.53
C LYS A 318 -9.88 6.14 -31.84
N ILE A 319 -10.11 4.86 -32.14
CA ILE A 319 -9.25 3.78 -31.64
C ILE A 319 -7.88 3.84 -32.33
N GLU A 320 -7.80 4.07 -33.64
CA GLU A 320 -6.53 4.27 -34.36
C GLU A 320 -5.73 5.43 -33.76
N ASP A 321 -6.33 6.62 -33.66
CA ASP A 321 -5.73 7.81 -33.05
C ASP A 321 -5.17 7.50 -31.65
N ALA A 322 -5.91 6.70 -30.86
CA ALA A 322 -5.48 6.32 -29.52
C ALA A 322 -4.34 5.28 -29.52
N LEU A 323 -4.37 4.29 -30.40
CA LEU A 323 -3.34 3.24 -30.46
C LEU A 323 -1.98 3.78 -30.90
N ASP A 324 -1.94 4.90 -31.63
CA ASP A 324 -0.71 5.60 -31.98
C ASP A 324 -0.01 6.18 -30.73
N GLU A 325 -0.78 6.69 -29.76
CA GLU A 325 -0.24 7.38 -28.59
C GLU A 325 -0.12 6.51 -27.33
N VAL A 326 -1.04 5.55 -27.13
CA VAL A 326 -1.16 4.83 -25.85
C VAL A 326 -0.95 3.33 -25.95
N ASP A 327 -0.47 2.74 -24.86
CA ASP A 327 -0.24 1.31 -24.68
C ASP A 327 -1.50 0.56 -24.23
N VAL A 328 -2.33 1.23 -23.42
CA VAL A 328 -3.58 0.70 -22.88
C VAL A 328 -4.71 1.66 -23.19
N LEU A 329 -5.71 1.22 -23.96
CA LEU A 329 -6.91 2.00 -24.23
C LEU A 329 -8.07 1.49 -23.35
N VAL A 330 -8.59 2.37 -22.50
CA VAL A 330 -9.78 2.11 -21.68
C VAL A 330 -10.99 2.69 -22.39
N ILE A 331 -11.91 1.81 -22.79
CA ILE A 331 -13.11 2.19 -23.52
C ILE A 331 -14.31 2.07 -22.58
N MET A 332 -14.97 3.20 -22.32
CA MET A 332 -16.21 3.26 -21.55
C MET A 332 -17.37 3.40 -22.53
N GLY A 333 -18.26 2.42 -22.54
CA GLY A 333 -19.36 2.48 -23.49
C GLY A 333 -20.41 1.44 -23.24
N HIS A 334 -21.17 1.17 -24.29
CA HIS A 334 -21.91 -0.07 -24.39
C HIS A 334 -20.89 -1.21 -24.28
N SER A 335 -21.27 -2.25 -23.54
CA SER A 335 -20.53 -3.50 -23.51
C SER A 335 -21.58 -4.54 -23.17
N ASN A 336 -22.27 -5.03 -24.19
CA ASN A 336 -23.30 -6.05 -24.10
C ASN A 336 -23.11 -7.02 -25.26
N ASP A 337 -23.77 -8.16 -25.21
CA ASP A 337 -23.60 -9.25 -26.18
C ASP A 337 -23.98 -8.88 -27.63
N LYS A 338 -24.57 -7.70 -27.90
CA LYS A 338 -24.89 -7.17 -29.25
C LYS A 338 -24.03 -5.96 -29.67
N ASP A 339 -22.91 -5.73 -28.99
CA ASP A 339 -22.10 -4.52 -29.16
C ASP A 339 -21.12 -4.62 -30.33
N ILE A 340 -21.17 -3.62 -31.21
CA ILE A 340 -20.30 -3.49 -32.40
C ILE A 340 -18.82 -3.44 -31.99
N LEU A 341 -18.51 -2.97 -30.78
CA LEU A 341 -17.14 -2.81 -30.29
C LEU A 341 -16.33 -4.12 -30.31
N GLN A 342 -16.91 -5.25 -29.89
CA GLN A 342 -16.17 -6.52 -29.89
C GLN A 342 -15.85 -6.98 -31.30
N SER A 343 -16.75 -6.76 -32.25
CA SER A 343 -16.53 -7.05 -33.66
C SER A 343 -15.49 -6.12 -34.27
N ILE A 344 -15.52 -4.81 -33.95
CA ILE A 344 -14.46 -3.87 -34.35
C ILE A 344 -13.10 -4.35 -33.86
N LEU A 345 -12.99 -4.69 -32.58
CA LEU A 345 -11.73 -5.17 -32.01
C LEU A 345 -11.24 -6.44 -32.72
N ARG A 346 -12.10 -7.42 -32.99
CA ARG A 346 -11.71 -8.67 -33.65
C ARG A 346 -11.41 -8.52 -35.14
N GLU A 347 -12.21 -7.75 -35.87
CA GLU A 347 -12.19 -7.73 -37.34
C GLU A 347 -11.32 -6.61 -37.91
N TYR A 348 -11.33 -5.41 -37.31
CA TYR A 348 -10.50 -4.29 -37.76
C TYR A 348 -9.12 -4.32 -37.14
N PHE A 349 -9.01 -4.62 -35.84
CA PHE A 349 -7.74 -4.59 -35.12
C PHE A 349 -7.12 -5.96 -34.90
N ASN A 350 -7.74 -7.04 -35.42
CA ASN A 350 -7.29 -8.43 -35.21
C ASN A 350 -7.01 -8.74 -33.73
N ALA A 351 -7.80 -8.15 -32.83
CA ALA A 351 -7.57 -8.25 -31.40
C ALA A 351 -7.98 -9.62 -30.86
N ILE A 352 -7.12 -10.19 -30.02
CA ILE A 352 -7.39 -11.38 -29.24
C ILE A 352 -8.17 -10.95 -28.00
N ILE A 353 -9.44 -11.37 -27.92
CA ILE A 353 -10.28 -11.19 -26.74
C ILE A 353 -10.01 -12.37 -25.78
N TYR A 354 -9.47 -12.06 -24.60
CA TYR A 354 -9.17 -13.06 -23.57
C TYR A 354 -10.39 -13.42 -22.74
N PHE A 355 -11.20 -12.41 -22.41
CA PHE A 355 -12.50 -12.56 -21.80
C PHE A 355 -13.37 -11.35 -22.10
N ASP A 356 -14.68 -11.58 -22.13
CA ASP A 356 -15.73 -10.58 -22.41
C ASP A 356 -16.78 -10.48 -21.29
N LEU A 357 -16.86 -11.50 -20.41
CA LEU A 357 -17.80 -11.58 -19.30
C LEU A 357 -17.13 -11.96 -17.97
N LEU A 358 -17.29 -11.09 -16.96
CA LEU A 358 -16.87 -11.33 -15.59
C LEU A 358 -18.03 -11.72 -14.66
N ASN A 359 -17.76 -12.69 -13.78
CA ASN A 359 -18.65 -13.12 -12.71
C ASN A 359 -18.58 -12.15 -11.52
N MET A 360 -19.03 -10.90 -11.74
CA MET A 360 -19.09 -9.88 -10.70
C MET A 360 -20.28 -8.94 -10.89
N LYS A 361 -20.71 -8.30 -9.79
CA LYS A 361 -21.75 -7.26 -9.80
C LYS A 361 -21.32 -6.04 -8.99
N PRO A 362 -21.33 -4.83 -9.58
CA PRO A 362 -21.46 -4.54 -11.02
C PRO A 362 -20.21 -4.99 -11.80
N GLY A 363 -20.19 -4.84 -13.14
CA GLY A 363 -19.02 -5.18 -13.98
C GLY A 363 -19.12 -6.45 -14.83
N LYS A 364 -20.35 -6.98 -15.06
CA LYS A 364 -20.58 -8.21 -15.86
C LYS A 364 -19.83 -8.19 -17.18
N SER A 365 -19.97 -7.11 -17.93
CA SER A 365 -19.52 -7.00 -19.31
C SER A 365 -18.15 -6.36 -19.45
N THR A 366 -17.27 -6.55 -18.46
CA THR A 366 -15.90 -6.07 -18.59
C THR A 366 -15.17 -6.98 -19.58
N THR A 367 -14.62 -6.40 -20.64
CA THR A 367 -13.87 -7.12 -21.69
C THR A 367 -12.40 -6.74 -21.62
N PHE A 368 -11.52 -7.74 -21.74
CA PHE A 368 -10.08 -7.54 -21.86
C PHE A 368 -9.57 -8.19 -23.15
N ALA A 369 -8.84 -7.39 -23.93
CA ALA A 369 -8.31 -7.81 -25.22
C ALA A 369 -6.92 -7.23 -25.47
N SER A 370 -6.20 -7.78 -26.45
CA SER A 370 -4.97 -7.18 -26.95
C SER A 370 -4.86 -7.32 -28.47
N CYS A 371 -4.16 -6.41 -29.11
CA CYS A 371 -3.79 -6.51 -30.52
C CYS A 371 -2.31 -6.20 -30.72
N THR A 372 -1.79 -6.50 -31.91
CA THR A 372 -0.49 -5.99 -32.36
C THR A 372 -0.76 -4.86 -33.34
N TYR A 373 -0.31 -3.65 -33.00
CA TYR A 373 -0.48 -2.45 -33.80
C TYR A 373 0.88 -1.74 -33.93
N ASN A 374 1.29 -1.38 -35.15
CA ASN A 374 2.63 -0.84 -35.44
C ASN A 374 3.77 -1.65 -34.79
N TYR A 375 3.71 -2.98 -34.94
CA TYR A 375 4.64 -3.97 -34.35
C TYR A 375 4.75 -3.96 -32.82
N LYS A 376 3.85 -3.27 -32.13
CA LYS A 376 3.78 -3.22 -30.66
C LYS A 376 2.49 -3.85 -30.18
N LYS A 377 2.58 -4.60 -29.08
CA LYS A 377 1.38 -5.14 -28.42
C LYS A 377 0.67 -4.02 -27.66
N LYS A 378 -0.64 -3.88 -27.89
CA LYS A 378 -1.53 -2.89 -27.28
C LYS A 378 -2.67 -3.59 -26.57
N PHE A 379 -3.18 -3.00 -25.49
CA PHE A 379 -4.22 -3.60 -24.66
C PHE A 379 -5.49 -2.77 -24.63
N PHE A 380 -6.63 -3.45 -24.58
CA PHE A 380 -7.95 -2.84 -24.44
C PHE A 380 -8.61 -3.32 -23.16
N LEU A 381 -9.19 -2.38 -22.41
CA LEU A 381 -10.12 -2.69 -21.32
C LEU A 381 -11.44 -1.97 -21.58
N CYS A 382 -12.46 -2.73 -21.96
CA CYS A 382 -13.79 -2.19 -22.23
C CYS A 382 -14.70 -2.41 -21.03
N MET A 383 -15.40 -1.37 -20.59
CA MET A 383 -16.31 -1.43 -19.45
C MET A 383 -17.58 -0.59 -19.66
N SER A 384 -18.59 -0.84 -18.84
CA SER A 384 -19.87 -0.12 -18.91
C SER A 384 -19.68 1.38 -18.63
N ALA A 385 -20.36 2.22 -19.40
CA ALA A 385 -20.47 3.67 -19.15
C ALA A 385 -21.25 4.06 -17.87
N ASN A 386 -21.64 3.10 -17.01
CA ASN A 386 -22.36 3.37 -15.78
C ASN A 386 -21.42 3.98 -14.70
N PRO A 387 -21.68 5.20 -14.19
CA PRO A 387 -20.79 5.87 -13.23
C PRO A 387 -20.58 5.15 -11.89
N ALA A 388 -21.50 4.28 -11.48
CA ALA A 388 -21.31 3.47 -10.29
C ALA A 388 -20.45 2.21 -10.53
N THR A 389 -20.29 1.79 -11.80
CA THR A 389 -19.54 0.59 -12.20
C THR A 389 -18.08 0.91 -12.49
N VAL A 390 -17.82 2.00 -13.20
CA VAL A 390 -16.47 2.45 -13.60
C VAL A 390 -15.46 2.44 -12.44
N PRO A 391 -15.71 3.10 -11.29
CA PRO A 391 -14.72 3.12 -10.21
C PRO A 391 -14.49 1.72 -9.60
N ILE A 392 -15.48 0.83 -9.60
CA ILE A 392 -15.35 -0.54 -9.09
C ILE A 392 -14.47 -1.38 -10.03
N VAL A 393 -14.77 -1.37 -11.33
CA VAL A 393 -13.98 -2.09 -12.34
C VAL A 393 -12.56 -1.54 -12.41
N ALA A 394 -12.38 -0.23 -12.26
CA ALA A 394 -11.07 0.37 -12.24
C ALA A 394 -10.20 -0.15 -11.07
N HIS A 395 -10.77 -0.29 -9.87
CA HIS A 395 -10.02 -0.82 -8.71
C HIS A 395 -9.75 -2.33 -8.83
N ILE A 396 -10.68 -3.10 -9.39
CA ILE A 396 -10.61 -4.57 -9.42
C ILE A 396 -9.82 -5.10 -10.63
N VAL A 397 -9.82 -4.38 -11.75
CA VAL A 397 -9.26 -4.87 -13.03
C VAL A 397 -8.23 -3.90 -13.62
N LEU A 398 -8.57 -2.62 -13.80
CA LEU A 398 -7.67 -1.66 -14.46
C LEU A 398 -6.39 -1.42 -13.67
N LEU A 399 -6.48 -1.10 -12.38
CA LEU A 399 -5.30 -0.86 -11.55
C LEU A 399 -4.41 -2.11 -11.45
N PRO A 400 -4.94 -3.34 -11.24
CA PRO A 400 -4.13 -4.56 -11.32
C PRO A 400 -3.44 -4.77 -12.68
N LEU A 401 -4.11 -4.49 -13.80
CA LEU A 401 -3.49 -4.53 -15.14
C LEU A 401 -2.31 -3.57 -15.23
N LEU A 402 -2.53 -2.29 -14.91
CA LEU A 402 -1.50 -1.26 -15.00
C LEU A 402 -0.36 -1.49 -14.00
N ASN A 403 -0.66 -1.98 -12.80
CA ASN A 403 0.33 -2.35 -11.80
C ASN A 403 1.20 -3.50 -12.33
N THR A 404 0.60 -4.51 -12.97
CA THR A 404 1.35 -5.62 -13.57
C THR A 404 2.28 -5.12 -14.68
N MET A 405 1.78 -4.27 -15.59
CA MET A 405 2.58 -3.70 -16.69
C MET A 405 3.73 -2.81 -16.20
N HIS A 406 3.52 -2.10 -15.09
CA HIS A 406 4.53 -1.25 -14.46
C HIS A 406 5.54 -2.04 -13.58
N GLY A 407 5.36 -3.35 -13.40
CA GLY A 407 6.20 -4.18 -12.52
C GLY A 407 5.89 -4.02 -11.02
N ASN A 408 4.71 -3.51 -10.68
CA ASN A 408 4.23 -3.28 -9.32
C ASN A 408 3.51 -4.50 -8.74
N PHE A 409 4.21 -5.63 -8.64
CA PHE A 409 3.61 -6.91 -8.26
C PHE A 409 3.10 -6.96 -6.81
N PHE A 410 3.65 -6.13 -5.93
CA PHE A 410 3.43 -6.23 -4.47
C PHE A 410 2.38 -5.27 -3.92
N LYS A 411 1.80 -4.39 -4.75
CA LYS A 411 0.71 -3.49 -4.34
C LYS A 411 -0.65 -4.20 -4.44
N LEU A 412 -0.80 -5.32 -3.75
CA LEU A 412 -2.11 -5.92 -3.54
C LEU A 412 -2.95 -5.00 -2.64
N PRO A 413 -4.27 -4.88 -2.87
CA PRO A 413 -5.13 -4.21 -1.92
C PRO A 413 -4.99 -4.90 -0.56
N ILE A 414 -4.85 -4.13 0.52
CA ILE A 414 -5.03 -4.68 1.87
C ILE A 414 -6.45 -5.25 1.89
N ILE A 415 -6.63 -6.46 2.45
CA ILE A 415 -7.94 -7.08 2.63
C ILE A 415 -8.18 -7.26 4.12
N LEU A 416 -9.27 -6.71 4.64
CA LEU A 416 -9.66 -6.78 6.05
C LEU A 416 -10.93 -7.60 6.22
N GLN A 417 -11.04 -8.32 7.32
CA GLN A 417 -12.30 -8.95 7.72
C GLN A 417 -13.21 -7.94 8.43
N THR A 418 -14.52 -8.01 8.18
CA THR A 418 -15.53 -7.12 8.73
C THR A 418 -16.77 -7.87 9.21
N CYS A 419 -17.54 -7.23 10.09
CA CYS A 419 -18.93 -7.61 10.37
C CYS A 419 -19.91 -6.70 9.61
N MET A 420 -21.08 -7.21 9.23
CA MET A 420 -22.12 -6.40 8.60
C MET A 420 -23.52 -6.78 9.08
N ASN A 421 -24.47 -5.84 8.98
CA ASN A 421 -25.89 -6.12 9.22
C ASN A 421 -26.52 -6.89 8.06
N ASN A 422 -27.71 -7.46 8.27
CA ASN A 422 -28.39 -8.35 7.33
C ASN A 422 -28.38 -7.81 5.88
N HIS A 423 -27.88 -8.60 4.93
CA HIS A 423 -27.79 -8.21 3.54
C HIS A 423 -28.11 -9.37 2.58
N GLU A 424 -28.90 -9.09 1.55
CA GLU A 424 -29.29 -10.10 0.56
C GLU A 424 -28.16 -10.36 -0.46
N LEU A 425 -27.85 -11.64 -0.67
CA LEU A 425 -26.82 -12.02 -1.62
C LEU A 425 -27.36 -12.10 -3.04
N HIS A 426 -26.51 -11.76 -3.99
CA HIS A 426 -26.78 -11.89 -5.41
C HIS A 426 -26.19 -13.20 -5.94
N LEU A 427 -26.72 -13.76 -7.03
CA LEU A 427 -26.18 -14.97 -7.67
C LEU A 427 -24.70 -14.87 -8.11
N ARG A 428 -24.15 -13.65 -8.12
CA ARG A 428 -22.78 -13.36 -8.52
C ARG A 428 -22.10 -12.60 -7.39
N PRO A 429 -20.79 -12.76 -7.17
CA PRO A 429 -20.02 -11.96 -6.22
C PRO A 429 -20.35 -10.47 -6.39
N LYS A 430 -20.63 -9.80 -5.27
CA LYS A 430 -21.10 -8.41 -5.29
C LYS A 430 -20.06 -7.49 -4.66
N PHE A 431 -19.72 -6.45 -5.39
CA PHE A 431 -18.81 -5.39 -4.96
C PHE A 431 -19.61 -4.13 -4.69
N SER A 432 -19.40 -3.51 -3.53
CA SER A 432 -20.15 -2.32 -3.15
C SER A 432 -19.29 -1.38 -2.32
N TRP A 433 -19.34 -0.09 -2.66
CA TRP A 433 -18.80 0.96 -1.80
C TRP A 433 -19.52 0.95 -0.44
N THR A 434 -18.74 1.03 0.63
CA THR A 434 -19.22 1.00 2.02
C THR A 434 -18.41 1.94 2.90
N THR A 435 -18.99 2.29 4.05
CA THR A 435 -18.27 2.96 5.13
C THR A 435 -17.99 1.95 6.22
N VAL A 436 -16.73 1.90 6.64
CA VAL A 436 -16.20 1.00 7.65
C VAL A 436 -15.80 1.83 8.87
N ARG A 437 -16.25 1.41 10.06
CA ARG A 437 -15.89 2.05 11.34
C ARG A 437 -15.52 0.97 12.35
N TRP A 438 -14.51 1.21 13.17
CA TRP A 438 -14.34 0.47 14.43
C TRP A 438 -15.10 1.21 15.53
N ALA A 439 -15.94 0.49 16.26
CA ALA A 439 -16.42 0.92 17.57
C ALA A 439 -15.35 0.59 18.62
N GLU A 440 -15.34 1.33 19.75
CA GLU A 440 -14.31 1.18 20.80
C GLU A 440 -14.27 -0.23 21.41
N GLU A 441 -15.38 -0.97 21.35
CA GLU A 441 -15.56 -2.30 21.95
C GLU A 441 -15.55 -3.45 20.92
N GLU A 442 -15.47 -3.18 19.62
CA GLU A 442 -15.60 -4.20 18.56
C GLU A 442 -14.25 -4.68 17.99
N MET A 443 -14.03 -6.00 18.01
CA MET A 443 -12.81 -6.67 17.54
C MET A 443 -12.58 -6.54 16.02
N PHE A 444 -13.66 -6.50 15.24
CA PHE A 444 -13.61 -6.33 13.79
C PHE A 444 -14.26 -5.01 13.39
N PRO A 445 -13.76 -4.33 12.35
CA PRO A 445 -14.47 -3.19 11.80
C PRO A 445 -15.86 -3.60 11.33
N ARG A 446 -16.85 -2.71 11.49
CA ARG A 446 -18.20 -2.93 11.00
C ARG A 446 -18.45 -2.17 9.70
N ALA A 447 -18.96 -2.88 8.69
CA ALA A 447 -19.39 -2.33 7.41
C ALA A 447 -20.83 -1.84 7.47
N TYR A 448 -21.03 -0.57 7.15
CA TYR A 448 -22.33 0.08 7.09
C TYR A 448 -22.82 0.22 5.65
N CYS A 449 -23.74 -0.65 5.26
CA CYS A 449 -24.40 -0.57 3.97
C CYS A 449 -25.71 0.23 4.08
N LEU A 450 -25.76 1.41 3.46
CA LEU A 450 -27.03 2.12 3.24
C LEU A 450 -27.95 1.24 2.35
N LYS A 451 -29.21 1.05 2.78
CA LYS A 451 -30.21 0.13 2.17
C LYS A 451 -30.17 0.11 0.63
N ASN A 452 -30.05 -1.10 0.07
CA ASN A 452 -30.38 -1.64 -1.28
C ASN A 452 -30.48 -0.77 -2.56
N ARG A 453 -29.94 0.44 -2.62
CA ARG A 453 -29.78 1.17 -3.89
C ARG A 453 -28.39 0.91 -4.46
N HIS A 454 -28.32 0.17 -5.57
CA HIS A 454 -27.09 -0.47 -6.04
C HIS A 454 -26.27 0.37 -7.03
N GLN A 455 -26.67 1.59 -7.32
CA GLN A 455 -26.11 2.41 -8.41
C GLN A 455 -25.92 3.89 -8.02
N ASP A 456 -25.81 4.18 -6.72
CA ASP A 456 -25.72 5.56 -6.24
C ASP A 456 -24.24 6.00 -6.18
N ILE A 457 -23.86 6.98 -7.00
CA ILE A 457 -22.50 7.57 -6.97
C ILE A 457 -22.17 8.23 -5.62
N ILE A 458 -23.18 8.68 -4.87
CA ILE A 458 -23.04 9.24 -3.51
C ILE A 458 -22.45 8.22 -2.54
N LYS A 459 -22.73 6.91 -2.73
CA LYS A 459 -22.11 5.86 -1.90
C LYS A 459 -20.61 5.82 -2.10
N TYR A 460 -20.13 6.04 -3.33
CA TYR A 460 -18.71 6.13 -3.61
C TYR A 460 -18.08 7.35 -2.91
N GLN A 461 -18.76 8.50 -2.91
CA GLN A 461 -18.32 9.73 -2.24
C GLN A 461 -18.06 9.56 -0.73
N LYS A 462 -19.01 8.90 -0.05
CA LYS A 462 -19.01 8.69 1.41
C LYS A 462 -18.23 7.44 1.85
N ALA A 463 -17.88 6.57 0.91
CA ALA A 463 -17.21 5.33 1.21
C ALA A 463 -15.74 5.52 1.59
N ASN A 464 -15.27 4.59 2.41
CA ASN A 464 -13.85 4.38 2.73
C ASN A 464 -13.42 2.93 2.50
N ALA A 465 -14.26 2.10 1.88
CA ALA A 465 -13.85 0.76 1.51
C ALA A 465 -14.74 0.17 0.41
N LEU A 466 -14.20 -0.84 -0.27
CA LEU A 466 -14.94 -1.65 -1.22
C LEU A 466 -15.25 -3.02 -0.58
N LEU A 467 -16.53 -3.26 -0.31
CA LEU A 467 -17.02 -4.51 0.28
C LEU A 467 -17.11 -5.61 -0.78
N MET A 468 -16.58 -6.79 -0.49
CA MET A 468 -16.63 -7.97 -1.35
C MET A 468 -17.58 -9.01 -0.76
N LEU A 469 -18.76 -9.17 -1.35
CA LEU A 469 -19.78 -10.12 -0.91
C LEU A 469 -19.71 -11.42 -1.74
N PRO A 470 -19.79 -12.59 -1.10
CA PRO A 470 -19.82 -13.87 -1.81
C PRO A 470 -21.10 -14.01 -2.66
N PRO A 471 -21.11 -14.91 -3.64
CA PRO A 471 -22.33 -15.25 -4.37
C PRO A 471 -23.33 -15.94 -3.44
N ARG A 472 -24.61 -15.76 -3.75
CA ARG A 472 -25.72 -16.44 -3.10
C ARG A 472 -25.62 -17.94 -3.37
N THR A 473 -25.63 -18.74 -2.31
CA THR A 473 -25.81 -20.19 -2.39
C THR A 473 -27.20 -20.56 -1.88
N TRP A 474 -27.67 -21.78 -2.18
CA TRP A 474 -28.94 -22.27 -1.61
C TRP A 474 -28.89 -22.37 -0.07
N GLN A 475 -27.71 -22.66 0.49
CA GLN A 475 -27.47 -22.74 1.93
C GLN A 475 -27.37 -21.35 2.59
N VAL A 476 -26.84 -20.34 1.89
CA VAL A 476 -26.68 -18.97 2.41
C VAL A 476 -27.34 -17.96 1.47
N PRO A 477 -28.67 -17.78 1.57
CA PRO A 477 -29.40 -16.83 0.73
C PRO A 477 -29.17 -15.37 1.13
N LYS A 478 -28.85 -15.14 2.41
CA LYS A 478 -28.61 -13.84 3.04
C LYS A 478 -27.46 -13.96 4.03
N ILE A 479 -26.73 -12.87 4.21
CA ILE A 479 -25.76 -12.73 5.29
C ILE A 479 -26.50 -12.18 6.50
N TYR A 480 -26.32 -12.83 7.66
CA TYR A 480 -26.86 -12.37 8.93
C TYR A 480 -25.82 -11.57 9.72
N SER A 481 -26.27 -10.77 10.69
CA SER A 481 -25.48 -9.82 11.49
C SER A 481 -24.17 -10.33 12.14
N ASN A 482 -23.95 -11.65 12.16
CA ASN A 482 -22.86 -12.32 12.85
C ASN A 482 -21.84 -13.00 11.90
N ASN A 483 -21.94 -12.78 10.59
CA ASN A 483 -21.03 -13.39 9.60
C ASN A 483 -19.86 -12.46 9.27
N PHE A 484 -18.65 -13.02 9.20
CA PHE A 484 -17.42 -12.32 8.79
C PHE A 484 -17.24 -12.30 7.27
N ILE A 485 -16.77 -11.17 6.70
CA ILE A 485 -16.60 -10.97 5.25
C ILE A 485 -15.33 -10.18 4.96
N LEU A 486 -14.76 -10.33 3.76
CA LEU A 486 -13.60 -9.59 3.27
C LEU A 486 -13.97 -8.20 2.71
N ILE A 487 -13.13 -7.20 2.99
CA ILE A 487 -13.20 -5.83 2.49
C ILE A 487 -11.84 -5.44 1.91
N ILE A 488 -11.81 -4.67 0.84
CA ILE A 488 -10.64 -3.90 0.42
C ILE A 488 -10.71 -2.48 1.03
N PRO A 489 -10.01 -2.18 2.15
CA PRO A 489 -9.86 -0.83 2.67
C PRO A 489 -9.38 0.17 1.63
N TYR A 490 -10.00 1.35 1.66
CA TYR A 490 -9.54 2.55 0.99
C TYR A 490 -9.22 3.58 2.08
N VAL A 491 -7.98 4.05 2.16
CA VAL A 491 -7.56 4.95 3.24
C VAL A 491 -8.37 6.25 3.16
N VAL A 492 -9.32 6.43 4.08
CA VAL A 492 -10.03 7.68 4.35
C VAL A 492 -9.84 7.99 5.82
N ARG A 493 -9.30 9.18 6.08
CA ARG A 493 -9.10 9.73 7.41
C ARG A 493 -10.47 9.89 8.11
N ARG A 494 -10.53 9.52 9.39
CA ARG A 494 -11.75 9.52 10.22
C ARG A 494 -12.16 10.94 10.57
N ASP A 495 -13.44 11.24 10.35
CA ASP A 495 -14.14 12.34 11.02
C ASP A 495 -14.96 11.75 12.19
N CYS A 496 -14.80 12.31 13.38
CA CYS A 496 -15.44 11.87 14.62
C CYS A 496 -16.77 12.58 14.84
N ASN A 497 -17.82 11.83 15.18
CA ASN A 497 -18.78 12.09 16.27
C ASN A 497 -19.85 10.98 16.30
N ASP A 498 -20.07 10.40 17.50
CA ASP A 498 -21.36 10.08 18.13
C ASP A 498 -21.27 8.90 19.11
N GLN A 499 -21.54 9.19 20.39
CA GLN A 499 -21.70 8.25 21.51
C GLN A 499 -23.20 8.13 21.88
N LEU A 500 -23.63 6.96 22.40
CA LEU A 500 -24.35 6.81 23.70
C LEU A 500 -24.96 5.41 23.97
N ALA A 501 -24.70 4.93 25.20
CA ALA A 501 -25.57 4.23 26.17
C ALA A 501 -25.86 2.69 26.10
N SER A 502 -25.03 1.94 26.83
CA SER A 502 -25.27 1.04 28.00
C SER A 502 -26.57 0.21 28.19
N GLY A 503 -26.39 -1.04 28.65
CA GLY A 503 -27.35 -1.76 29.52
C GLY A 503 -27.10 -3.27 29.71
N GLN A 504 -26.48 -3.67 30.82
CA GLN A 504 -26.27 -5.05 31.30
C GLN A 504 -27.52 -5.61 32.05
N ILE A 505 -27.46 -6.91 32.38
CA ILE A 505 -28.40 -7.78 33.14
C ILE A 505 -29.18 -8.77 32.25
N LYS A 506 -28.50 -9.79 31.68
CA LYS A 506 -29.10 -11.05 31.16
C LYS A 506 -28.15 -12.28 31.14
N ASP A 507 -27.07 -12.29 31.93
CA ASP A 507 -25.87 -13.06 31.56
C ASP A 507 -25.93 -14.58 31.83
N GLY A 508 -26.63 -15.08 32.86
CA GLY A 508 -26.63 -16.53 33.16
C GLY A 508 -27.43 -17.44 32.22
N LEU A 509 -28.46 -16.92 31.52
CA LEU A 509 -29.26 -17.71 30.57
C LEU A 509 -28.76 -17.54 29.12
N ASN A 510 -28.05 -16.45 28.86
CA ASN A 510 -27.46 -16.17 27.54
C ASN A 510 -26.25 -17.07 27.27
N GLU A 511 -25.41 -17.36 28.26
CA GLU A 511 -24.15 -18.11 28.09
C GLU A 511 -24.36 -19.57 27.64
N ALA A 512 -25.29 -20.31 28.26
CA ALA A 512 -25.67 -21.65 27.80
C ALA A 512 -26.28 -21.64 26.38
N THR A 513 -26.98 -20.56 26.03
CA THR A 513 -27.55 -20.35 24.69
C THR A 513 -26.48 -19.99 23.65
N VAL A 514 -25.42 -19.28 24.06
CA VAL A 514 -24.26 -18.95 23.22
C VAL A 514 -23.43 -20.20 22.93
N LEU A 515 -23.20 -21.05 23.93
CA LEU A 515 -22.51 -22.33 23.72
C LEU A 515 -23.35 -23.30 22.87
N GLY A 516 -24.66 -23.38 23.10
CA GLY A 516 -25.57 -24.14 22.25
C GLY A 516 -25.61 -23.63 20.80
N LYS A 517 -25.53 -22.31 20.58
CA LYS A 517 -25.39 -21.70 19.25
C LYS A 517 -24.02 -21.96 18.62
N TYR A 518 -22.96 -22.01 19.40
CA TYR A 518 -21.62 -22.33 18.94
C TYR A 518 -21.57 -23.79 18.43
N ILE A 519 -22.05 -24.73 19.25
CA ILE A 519 -22.11 -26.16 18.92
C ILE A 519 -22.95 -26.36 17.66
N SER A 520 -24.15 -25.78 17.57
CA SER A 520 -25.01 -25.92 16.38
C SER A 520 -24.47 -25.26 15.10
N ARG A 521 -23.52 -24.31 15.21
CA ARG A 521 -22.89 -23.65 14.05
C ARG A 521 -21.64 -24.36 13.55
N ASN A 522 -20.90 -25.03 14.45
CA ASN A 522 -19.56 -25.54 14.17
C ASN A 522 -19.44 -27.06 14.28
N LEU A 523 -20.31 -27.73 15.04
CA LEU A 523 -20.34 -29.18 15.22
C LEU A 523 -21.71 -29.68 14.75
N ALA A 524 -21.76 -30.25 13.55
CA ALA A 524 -22.99 -30.61 12.85
C ALA A 524 -23.83 -31.65 13.63
N GLY A 525 -24.73 -31.21 14.51
CA GLY A 525 -25.86 -31.99 15.05
C GLY A 525 -25.54 -33.26 15.89
N ILE A 526 -24.28 -33.61 16.11
CA ILE A 526 -23.85 -34.88 16.75
C ILE A 526 -23.38 -34.64 18.21
N VAL A 527 -23.59 -33.45 18.77
CA VAL A 527 -23.12 -33.10 20.12
C VAL A 527 -24.29 -32.73 21.02
N ASN A 528 -24.52 -33.55 22.03
CA ASN A 528 -25.55 -33.38 23.04
C ASN A 528 -24.95 -32.77 24.31
N VAL A 529 -25.43 -31.59 24.70
CA VAL A 529 -25.02 -30.93 25.94
C VAL A 529 -25.97 -31.30 27.06
N ILE A 530 -25.43 -31.85 28.14
CA ILE A 530 -26.19 -32.13 29.35
C ILE A 530 -25.69 -31.22 30.45
N GLN A 531 -26.62 -30.42 30.99
CA GLN A 531 -26.39 -29.66 32.20
C GLN A 531 -26.82 -30.52 33.40
N LEU A 532 -25.86 -30.88 34.26
CA LEU A 532 -26.13 -31.70 35.44
C LEU A 532 -26.60 -30.84 36.62
N ALA A 533 -27.72 -31.20 37.24
CA ALA A 533 -28.22 -30.53 38.44
C ALA A 533 -28.04 -31.41 39.69
N LYS A 534 -27.35 -30.85 40.70
CA LYS A 534 -27.05 -31.33 42.08
C LYS A 534 -26.76 -32.84 42.27
N CYS A 535 -25.51 -33.08 42.68
CA CYS A 535 -24.72 -34.31 42.63
C CYS A 535 -25.22 -35.51 43.47
N ASP A 536 -25.54 -36.62 42.79
CA ASP A 536 -25.55 -37.99 43.33
C ASP A 536 -24.83 -38.92 42.33
N LYS A 537 -23.75 -39.59 42.77
CA LYS A 537 -22.90 -40.46 41.95
C LYS A 537 -23.69 -41.60 41.30
N LYS A 538 -24.65 -42.21 42.02
CA LYS A 538 -25.42 -43.34 41.50
C LYS A 538 -26.36 -42.89 40.39
N LYS A 539 -26.97 -41.72 40.56
CA LYS A 539 -27.87 -41.13 39.57
C LYS A 539 -27.13 -40.72 38.30
N ILE A 540 -25.96 -40.08 38.43
CA ILE A 540 -25.12 -39.68 37.28
C ILE A 540 -24.74 -40.90 36.43
N LYS A 541 -24.37 -42.03 37.04
CA LYS A 541 -24.05 -43.25 36.29
C LYS A 541 -25.23 -43.81 35.52
N VAL A 542 -26.41 -43.86 36.15
CA VAL A 542 -27.65 -44.31 35.50
C VAL A 542 -27.99 -43.40 34.33
N ASP A 543 -27.93 -42.08 34.52
CA ASP A 543 -28.25 -41.09 33.50
C ASP A 543 -27.25 -41.13 32.33
N LEU A 544 -25.94 -41.24 32.60
CA LEU A 544 -24.91 -41.37 31.55
C LEU A 544 -25.06 -42.67 30.76
N THR A 545 -25.38 -43.78 31.43
CA THR A 545 -25.60 -45.07 30.76
C THR A 545 -26.86 -45.03 29.90
N PHE A 546 -27.94 -44.43 30.40
CA PHE A 546 -29.18 -44.25 29.66
C PHE A 546 -28.97 -43.34 28.42
N LEU A 547 -28.33 -42.18 28.61
CA LEU A 547 -28.15 -41.19 27.55
C LEU A 547 -27.13 -41.64 26.50
N SER A 548 -26.05 -42.32 26.90
CA SER A 548 -25.11 -42.92 25.94
C SER A 548 -25.73 -44.03 25.10
N THR A 549 -26.73 -44.74 25.63
CA THR A 549 -27.52 -45.73 24.89
C THR A 549 -28.51 -45.05 23.94
N GLN A 550 -29.21 -44.00 24.42
CA GLN A 550 -30.21 -43.27 23.64
C GLN A 550 -29.58 -42.50 22.46
N TYR A 551 -28.38 -41.96 22.65
CA TYR A 551 -27.67 -41.14 21.66
C TYR A 551 -26.37 -41.80 21.19
N SER A 552 -26.42 -43.09 20.88
CA SER A 552 -25.26 -43.84 20.37
C SER A 552 -24.68 -43.21 19.10
N GLY A 553 -23.35 -43.12 19.00
CA GLY A 553 -22.65 -42.47 17.88
C GLY A 553 -22.49 -40.95 18.02
N SER A 554 -22.74 -40.37 19.21
CA SER A 554 -22.70 -38.92 19.45
C SER A 554 -21.70 -38.53 20.54
N THR A 555 -21.39 -37.23 20.64
CA THR A 555 -20.62 -36.69 21.78
C THR A 555 -21.56 -36.17 22.85
N ILE A 556 -21.33 -36.57 24.09
CA ILE A 556 -22.04 -36.10 25.27
C ILE A 556 -21.12 -35.17 26.06
N LEU A 557 -21.47 -33.88 26.10
CA LEU A 557 -20.74 -32.86 26.86
C LEU A 557 -21.40 -32.61 28.20
N LEU A 558 -20.61 -32.70 29.27
CA LEU A 558 -21.06 -32.40 30.63
C LEU A 558 -20.55 -31.02 31.03
N ILE A 559 -21.48 -30.12 31.34
CA ILE A 559 -21.19 -28.71 31.60
C ILE A 559 -21.94 -28.25 32.85
N GLY A 560 -21.28 -27.46 33.70
CA GLY A 560 -21.84 -26.89 34.92
C GLY A 560 -20.79 -26.27 35.83
N ASP A 561 -21.23 -25.40 36.75
CA ASP A 561 -20.35 -24.58 37.61
C ASP A 561 -19.80 -25.31 38.85
N THR A 562 -20.19 -26.58 39.08
CA THR A 562 -19.73 -27.34 40.25
C THR A 562 -18.53 -28.22 39.91
N LEU A 563 -17.34 -27.84 40.38
CA LEU A 563 -16.20 -28.73 40.53
C LEU A 563 -16.50 -29.71 41.68
N SER A 564 -16.94 -30.94 41.37
CA SER A 564 -17.04 -31.99 42.38
C SER A 564 -16.39 -33.27 41.87
N ASP A 565 -15.47 -33.85 42.66
CA ASP A 565 -14.80 -35.13 42.38
C ASP A 565 -15.81 -36.26 42.08
N VAL A 566 -17.04 -36.14 42.58
CA VAL A 566 -18.15 -37.08 42.35
C VAL A 566 -18.47 -37.28 40.86
N VAL A 567 -18.34 -36.26 40.01
CA VAL A 567 -18.63 -36.35 38.57
C VAL A 567 -17.49 -37.06 37.83
N HIS A 568 -16.25 -36.68 38.14
CA HIS A 568 -15.06 -37.32 37.60
C HIS A 568 -15.05 -38.82 37.94
N ASP A 569 -15.22 -39.16 39.22
CA ASP A 569 -15.26 -40.55 39.67
C ASP A 569 -16.48 -41.32 39.12
N ALA A 570 -17.60 -40.65 38.84
CA ALA A 570 -18.77 -41.29 38.24
C ALA A 570 -18.49 -41.69 36.79
N ILE A 571 -17.85 -40.79 36.03
CA ILE A 571 -17.50 -40.98 34.62
C ILE A 571 -16.40 -42.03 34.46
N GLU A 572 -15.36 -41.98 35.29
CA GLU A 572 -14.25 -42.95 35.27
C GLU A 572 -14.71 -44.39 35.50
N GLU A 573 -15.73 -44.58 36.35
CA GLU A 573 -16.30 -45.90 36.63
C GLU A 573 -17.22 -46.45 35.51
N VAL A 574 -17.71 -45.60 34.60
CA VAL A 574 -18.63 -46.04 33.51
C VAL A 574 -17.99 -46.05 32.14
N ILE A 575 -16.89 -45.33 31.89
CA ILE A 575 -16.19 -45.35 30.60
C ILE A 575 -15.60 -46.75 30.33
N ASN A 576 -15.69 -47.20 29.08
CA ASN A 576 -15.09 -48.46 28.63
C ASN A 576 -13.56 -48.38 28.66
N LYS A 577 -12.91 -49.35 29.32
CA LYS A 577 -11.44 -49.46 29.37
C LYS A 577 -10.83 -50.14 28.14
N ASN A 578 -11.63 -50.89 27.38
CA ASN A 578 -11.20 -51.54 26.14
C ASN A 578 -11.68 -50.72 24.94
N VAL A 579 -10.84 -49.78 24.50
CA VAL A 579 -11.04 -48.93 23.32
C VAL A 579 -9.91 -49.18 22.34
N ARG A 580 -10.21 -49.10 21.04
CA ARG A 580 -9.23 -49.25 19.95
C ARG A 580 -8.05 -48.28 20.13
N ILE A 581 -6.81 -48.73 19.86
CA ILE A 581 -5.58 -48.00 20.21
C ILE A 581 -5.51 -46.61 19.54
N ASP A 582 -5.92 -46.52 18.28
CA ASP A 582 -5.99 -45.28 17.50
C ASP A 582 -6.94 -44.25 18.14
N ILE A 583 -8.13 -44.70 18.54
CA ILE A 583 -9.09 -43.87 19.26
C ILE A 583 -8.56 -43.47 20.64
N ASN A 584 -7.90 -44.39 21.36
CA ASN A 584 -7.37 -44.12 22.70
C ASN A 584 -6.22 -43.10 22.68
N MET A 585 -5.39 -43.10 21.62
CA MET A 585 -4.35 -42.07 21.42
C MET A 585 -4.96 -40.68 21.21
N LEU A 586 -6.02 -40.57 20.39
CA LEU A 586 -6.71 -39.31 20.16
C LEU A 586 -7.44 -38.81 21.42
N ILE A 587 -8.08 -39.72 22.18
CA ILE A 587 -8.70 -39.39 23.46
C ILE A 587 -7.66 -38.89 24.48
N SER A 588 -6.48 -39.50 24.51
CA SER A 588 -5.38 -39.08 25.39
C SER A 588 -4.85 -37.70 25.01
N SER A 589 -4.64 -37.45 23.72
CA SER A 589 -4.21 -36.14 23.21
C SER A 589 -5.26 -35.05 23.46
N LEU A 590 -6.54 -35.37 23.26
CA LEU A 590 -7.66 -34.47 23.56
C LEU A 590 -7.71 -34.15 25.06
N THR A 591 -7.59 -35.16 25.93
CA THR A 591 -7.64 -34.97 27.39
C THR A 591 -6.49 -34.09 27.87
N GLN A 592 -5.25 -34.34 27.40
CA GLN A 592 -4.08 -33.52 27.74
C GLN A 592 -4.20 -32.08 27.21
N GLY A 593 -4.77 -31.89 26.03
CA GLY A 593 -5.05 -30.56 25.48
C GLY A 593 -6.09 -29.80 26.31
N LEU A 594 -7.12 -30.50 26.77
CA LEU A 594 -8.18 -29.91 27.59
C LEU A 594 -7.70 -29.54 29.00
N GLU A 595 -6.66 -30.19 29.54
CA GLU A 595 -6.07 -29.85 30.86
C GLU A 595 -5.52 -28.41 30.89
N CYS A 596 -5.23 -27.81 29.73
CA CYS A 596 -4.82 -26.41 29.63
C CYS A 596 -5.96 -25.41 29.91
N PHE A 597 -7.21 -25.85 29.82
CA PHE A 597 -8.41 -24.99 29.90
C PHE A 597 -9.39 -25.41 31.00
N ILE A 598 -9.47 -26.70 31.32
CA ILE A 598 -10.41 -27.29 32.27
C ILE A 598 -9.62 -28.00 33.38
N ASN A 599 -10.07 -27.86 34.63
CA ASN A 599 -9.50 -28.61 35.76
C ASN A 599 -10.03 -30.05 35.76
N ARG A 600 -9.12 -31.04 35.63
CA ARG A 600 -9.43 -32.49 35.61
C ARG A 600 -10.46 -32.90 34.54
N PRO A 601 -10.20 -32.61 33.25
CA PRO A 601 -11.04 -33.11 32.17
C PRO A 601 -10.97 -34.64 32.15
N ILE A 602 -12.05 -35.29 31.78
CA ILE A 602 -12.07 -36.73 31.50
C ILE A 602 -12.82 -36.95 30.20
N CYS A 603 -12.17 -37.66 29.28
CA CYS A 603 -12.75 -38.04 28.00
C CYS A 603 -12.75 -39.57 27.90
N GLY A 604 -13.81 -40.16 27.37
CA GLY A 604 -13.82 -41.59 27.10
C GLY A 604 -15.10 -42.07 26.44
N ILE A 605 -15.14 -43.35 26.09
CA ILE A 605 -16.24 -43.92 25.31
C ILE A 605 -17.17 -44.73 26.19
N LEU A 606 -18.47 -44.53 26.02
CA LEU A 606 -19.52 -45.35 26.61
C LEU A 606 -20.61 -45.59 25.55
N ASN A 607 -20.98 -46.85 25.29
CA ASN A 607 -22.02 -47.24 24.31
C ASN A 607 -21.89 -46.58 22.92
N ARG A 608 -20.66 -46.57 22.36
CA ARG A 608 -20.29 -45.88 21.09
C ARG A 608 -20.56 -44.36 21.10
N SER A 609 -20.55 -43.73 22.27
CA SER A 609 -20.64 -42.28 22.42
C SER A 609 -19.40 -41.76 23.12
N LEU A 610 -18.89 -40.61 22.69
CA LEU A 610 -17.76 -39.94 23.33
C LEU A 610 -18.28 -39.05 24.47
N ILE A 611 -17.93 -39.36 25.71
CA ILE A 611 -18.23 -38.54 26.88
C ILE A 611 -17.06 -37.61 27.15
N ILE A 612 -17.33 -36.31 27.32
CA ILE A 612 -16.33 -35.31 27.70
C ILE A 612 -16.83 -34.50 28.89
N ASN A 613 -16.04 -34.48 29.96
CA ASN A 613 -16.27 -33.60 31.09
C ASN A 613 -15.63 -32.22 30.85
N MET A 614 -16.47 -31.19 30.76
CA MET A 614 -16.06 -29.78 30.65
C MET A 614 -16.65 -28.93 31.79
N CYS A 615 -16.87 -29.52 32.97
CA CYS A 615 -17.37 -28.76 34.14
C CYS A 615 -16.36 -27.67 34.54
N GLY A 616 -16.86 -26.46 34.76
CA GLY A 616 -16.07 -25.23 34.92
C GLY A 616 -16.75 -24.02 34.24
N PRO A 617 -16.11 -22.84 34.24
CA PRO A 617 -16.68 -21.64 33.62
C PRO A 617 -16.99 -21.85 32.13
N TYR A 618 -18.18 -21.42 31.67
CA TYR A 618 -18.66 -21.63 30.29
C TYR A 618 -17.69 -21.14 29.21
N ILE A 619 -16.94 -20.08 29.49
CA ILE A 619 -15.96 -19.52 28.55
C ILE A 619 -14.81 -20.49 28.25
N ASN A 620 -14.41 -21.32 29.23
CA ASN A 620 -13.36 -22.31 29.05
C ASN A 620 -13.87 -23.50 28.22
N ALA A 621 -15.12 -23.93 28.45
CA ALA A 621 -15.78 -24.95 27.62
C ALA A 621 -15.93 -24.46 26.17
N GLN A 622 -16.26 -23.18 25.96
CA GLN A 622 -16.30 -22.59 24.63
C GLN A 622 -14.93 -22.64 23.96
N GLN A 623 -13.90 -22.06 24.57
CA GLN A 623 -12.52 -22.03 24.04
C GLN A 623 -11.98 -23.43 23.75
N SER A 624 -12.31 -24.40 24.61
CA SER A 624 -11.95 -25.81 24.42
C SER A 624 -12.58 -26.41 23.14
N LEU A 625 -13.84 -26.09 22.87
CA LEU A 625 -14.52 -26.53 21.64
C LEU A 625 -14.01 -25.79 20.39
N GLU A 626 -13.53 -24.55 20.52
CA GLU A 626 -12.86 -23.82 19.41
C GLU A 626 -11.50 -24.42 19.08
N ALA A 627 -10.74 -24.81 20.11
CA ALA A 627 -9.41 -25.39 19.93
C ALA A 627 -9.45 -26.85 19.43
N PHE A 628 -10.36 -27.68 19.96
CA PHE A 628 -10.32 -29.14 19.78
C PHE A 628 -11.54 -29.73 19.04
N GLY A 629 -12.40 -28.89 18.45
CA GLY A 629 -13.60 -29.34 17.74
C GLY A 629 -13.33 -30.35 16.62
N ASN A 630 -12.24 -30.17 15.86
CA ASN A 630 -11.86 -31.12 14.80
C ASN A 630 -11.45 -32.48 15.36
N THR A 631 -10.66 -32.52 16.44
CA THR A 631 -10.25 -33.77 17.10
C THR A 631 -11.45 -34.55 17.64
N ILE A 632 -12.48 -33.86 18.14
CA ILE A 632 -13.74 -34.49 18.56
C ILE A 632 -14.46 -35.14 17.36
N LEU A 633 -14.51 -34.46 16.21
CA LEU A 633 -15.11 -35.01 14.99
C LEU A 633 -14.33 -36.21 14.44
N ASP A 634 -13.00 -36.19 14.49
CA ASP A 634 -12.15 -37.30 14.07
C ASP A 634 -12.41 -38.55 14.92
N ILE A 635 -12.50 -38.39 16.25
CA ILE A 635 -12.85 -39.49 17.16
C ILE A 635 -14.24 -40.05 16.85
N LEU A 636 -15.24 -39.20 16.61
CA LEU A 636 -16.60 -39.63 16.25
C LEU A 636 -16.65 -40.38 14.92
N CYS A 637 -15.86 -39.95 13.93
CA CYS A 637 -15.76 -40.62 12.64
C CYS A 637 -15.20 -42.05 12.82
N LEU A 638 -14.21 -42.21 13.70
CA LEU A 638 -13.63 -43.53 14.02
C LEU A 638 -14.58 -44.42 14.83
N ILE A 639 -15.38 -43.85 15.73
CA ILE A 639 -16.42 -44.59 16.48
C ILE A 639 -17.55 -45.08 15.57
N SER A 640 -17.86 -44.33 14.51
CA SER A 640 -19.01 -44.58 13.62
C SER A 640 -18.76 -45.63 12.53
N ASN A 641 -17.49 -45.97 12.23
CA ASN A 641 -17.14 -46.99 11.24
C ASN A 641 -17.20 -48.40 11.85
N PRO A 642 -18.16 -49.25 11.45
CA PRO A 642 -18.24 -50.62 11.92
C PRO A 642 -17.51 -51.52 10.94
N ASP A 643 -16.22 -51.75 11.15
CA ASP A 643 -15.61 -53.00 10.71
C ASP A 643 -15.27 -53.82 11.95
N GLU A 644 -15.92 -54.97 12.02
CA GLU A 644 -15.85 -55.97 13.07
C GLU A 644 -14.42 -56.51 13.23
N HIS A 645 -13.89 -56.40 14.44
CA HIS A 645 -13.52 -57.58 15.24
C HIS A 645 -13.40 -57.14 16.70
N ILE A 646 -14.52 -57.27 17.41
CA ILE A 646 -14.54 -57.49 18.84
C ILE A 646 -13.74 -58.78 19.07
N PHE A 647 -12.61 -58.70 19.77
CA PHE A 647 -12.10 -59.85 20.50
C PHE A 647 -12.54 -59.73 21.95
N ASP A 648 -13.59 -60.47 22.27
CA ASP A 648 -13.94 -60.82 23.64
C ASP A 648 -12.89 -61.80 24.19
N ILE A 649 -12.23 -61.33 25.24
CA ILE A 649 -11.74 -62.02 26.43
C ILE A 649 -11.57 -63.55 26.34
N LYS A 650 -10.33 -64.00 26.47
CA LYS A 650 -10.01 -65.09 27.41
C LYS A 650 -9.01 -64.60 28.45
N LYS A 651 -9.48 -64.51 29.69
CA LYS A 651 -8.65 -64.72 30.88
C LYS A 651 -8.15 -66.16 30.84
N GLU A 652 -6.86 -66.36 31.03
CA GLU A 652 -6.37 -67.46 31.84
C GLU A 652 -5.27 -66.94 32.75
N ASP A 653 -5.53 -67.17 34.04
CA ASP A 653 -4.68 -66.92 35.17
C ASP A 653 -3.36 -67.70 35.08
N SER A 654 -2.25 -67.12 35.53
CA SER A 654 -1.41 -67.75 36.55
C SER A 654 -0.26 -66.83 36.97
N CYS A 655 -0.45 -66.31 38.18
CA CYS A 655 0.48 -66.18 39.28
C CYS A 655 2.00 -66.46 39.06
N VAL A 656 2.76 -65.70 39.85
CA VAL A 656 4.05 -66.02 40.50
C VAL A 656 5.29 -65.34 39.87
N GLU A 657 5.73 -64.27 40.57
CA GLU A 657 7.14 -63.83 40.77
C GLU A 657 8.12 -65.02 40.90
N PRO A 658 9.48 -64.92 40.79
CA PRO A 658 10.29 -63.82 41.31
C PRO A 658 11.65 -63.53 40.63
N TYR A 659 12.24 -62.40 41.03
CA TYR A 659 13.67 -62.18 41.37
C TYR A 659 14.81 -62.55 40.39
N ASN A 660 15.65 -61.53 40.14
CA ASN A 660 17.13 -61.51 40.23
C ASN A 660 17.94 -62.50 39.34
N ASN A 661 19.11 -62.19 38.79
CA ASN A 661 20.21 -61.39 39.32
C ASN A 661 21.34 -61.26 38.27
N ASN A 662 22.15 -60.21 38.48
CA ASN A 662 23.62 -60.17 38.36
C ASN A 662 24.34 -60.21 37.00
N ASN A 663 24.98 -59.06 36.72
CA ASN A 663 26.43 -58.83 36.82
C ASN A 663 27.39 -59.99 36.53
N GLY A 664 28.38 -59.69 35.68
CA GLY A 664 29.77 -60.05 36.00
C GLY A 664 30.66 -60.41 34.81
N ASN A 665 31.48 -59.44 34.41
CA ASN A 665 32.92 -59.53 34.13
C ASN A 665 33.51 -60.45 33.03
N ASN A 666 34.33 -59.75 32.23
CA ASN A 666 35.70 -60.06 31.76
C ASN A 666 35.97 -61.13 30.68
N ASP A 667 36.55 -60.59 29.60
CA ASP A 667 37.80 -60.97 28.93
C ASP A 667 37.98 -62.40 28.38
N SER A 668 38.09 -62.50 27.05
CA SER A 668 39.40 -62.76 26.39
C SER A 668 39.30 -62.82 24.85
N ASN A 669 40.12 -61.96 24.23
CA ASN A 669 41.05 -62.16 23.09
C ASN A 669 40.61 -62.63 21.69
N ASN A 670 41.15 -61.85 20.72
CA ASN A 670 41.64 -62.16 19.37
C ASN A 670 40.60 -62.45 18.26
N ASP A 671 40.67 -61.92 17.03
CA ASP A 671 41.72 -61.20 16.29
C ASP A 671 41.07 -60.32 15.19
N ASP A 672 41.91 -59.45 14.58
CA ASP A 672 41.77 -58.71 13.32
C ASP A 672 41.19 -57.28 13.29
N ASN A 673 42.08 -56.35 13.63
CA ASN A 673 42.51 -55.15 12.87
C ASN A 673 41.58 -54.53 11.81
N SER A 674 41.05 -53.34 12.11
CA SER A 674 41.53 -52.06 11.54
C SER A 674 40.75 -50.92 12.20
N ALA A 675 41.46 -49.92 12.72
CA ALA A 675 40.90 -48.86 13.58
C ALA A 675 41.30 -47.45 13.13
N GLU A 676 40.45 -46.55 13.61
CA GLU A 676 40.23 -45.13 13.34
C GLU A 676 41.24 -44.15 13.95
N GLU A 677 41.22 -42.96 13.33
CA GLU A 677 41.15 -41.58 13.86
C GLU A 677 42.16 -40.92 14.84
N PHE A 678 42.56 -39.70 14.38
CA PHE A 678 43.02 -38.46 15.03
C PHE A 678 44.27 -38.41 15.95
N TYR A 679 45.28 -37.59 15.58
CA TYR A 679 45.65 -36.31 16.24
C TYR A 679 46.86 -35.61 15.55
N THR A 680 46.96 -34.31 15.86
CA THR A 680 47.96 -33.26 15.54
C THR A 680 49.46 -33.56 15.80
N ASN A 681 50.38 -33.08 14.96
CA ASN A 681 51.42 -32.04 15.23
C ASN A 681 52.64 -32.05 14.28
N ASN A 682 53.24 -30.85 14.17
CA ASN A 682 54.34 -30.34 13.35
C ASN A 682 55.72 -31.03 13.38
N CYS A 683 56.55 -30.58 12.42
CA CYS A 683 58.02 -30.58 12.29
C CYS A 683 58.56 -31.73 11.41
N ASN A 684 58.93 -31.47 10.14
CA ASN A 684 60.14 -30.83 9.60
C ASN A 684 61.23 -31.87 9.25
N ASP A 685 61.97 -31.54 8.17
CA ASP A 685 63.19 -32.17 7.65
C ASP A 685 62.96 -33.39 6.73
N ASP A 686 63.60 -33.59 5.59
CA ASP A 686 64.72 -32.89 4.94
C ASP A 686 64.93 -33.39 3.49
N ASN A 687 65.32 -32.45 2.61
CA ASN A 687 66.32 -32.52 1.52
C ASN A 687 66.33 -33.58 0.40
N SER A 688 66.19 -33.10 -0.84
CA SER A 688 67.17 -33.21 -1.96
C SER A 688 66.65 -32.38 -3.17
N VAL A 689 67.22 -31.23 -3.57
CA VAL A 689 68.43 -30.99 -4.41
C VAL A 689 68.19 -31.52 -5.85
N ASP A 690 68.03 -30.72 -6.93
CA ASP A 690 69.01 -29.80 -7.56
C ASP A 690 68.38 -28.83 -8.62
N GLN A 691 68.94 -27.60 -8.68
CA GLN A 691 69.43 -26.78 -9.83
C GLN A 691 68.60 -26.56 -11.12
N TYR A 692 68.41 -25.29 -11.53
CA TYR A 692 69.26 -24.57 -12.52
C TYR A 692 68.69 -23.17 -12.89
N GLU A 693 69.62 -22.23 -13.12
CA GLU A 693 69.45 -20.84 -13.53
C GLU A 693 69.21 -20.64 -15.05
N ASN A 694 68.86 -19.38 -15.40
CA ASN A 694 69.33 -18.56 -16.54
C ASN A 694 68.37 -18.23 -17.72
N ASN A 695 68.11 -16.92 -17.82
CA ASN A 695 68.27 -16.00 -18.96
C ASN A 695 67.79 -16.39 -20.39
N CYS A 696 67.00 -15.47 -20.98
CA CYS A 696 67.22 -14.72 -22.26
C CYS A 696 65.84 -14.23 -22.74
N ASN A 697 65.61 -12.90 -22.82
CA ASN A 697 65.81 -12.03 -24.00
C ASN A 697 65.07 -12.48 -25.26
N ASP A 698 64.15 -11.64 -25.73
CA ASP A 698 64.06 -11.14 -27.12
C ASP A 698 63.01 -10.01 -27.21
N ASP A 699 63.49 -8.78 -26.99
CA ASP A 699 63.65 -7.73 -28.00
C ASP A 699 62.60 -7.43 -29.11
N PHE A 700 62.30 -6.12 -29.19
CA PHE A 700 62.09 -5.25 -30.37
C PHE A 700 60.69 -5.24 -31.04
N ASP A 701 60.06 -4.12 -31.43
CA ASP A 701 60.56 -2.75 -31.65
C ASP A 701 59.39 -1.71 -31.78
N SER A 702 59.47 -0.60 -31.02
CA SER A 702 59.52 0.84 -31.43
C SER A 702 58.52 1.47 -32.46
N PHE A 703 58.28 2.79 -32.60
CA PHE A 703 59.02 4.05 -32.35
C PHE A 703 58.07 5.28 -32.14
N TYR A 704 58.41 6.12 -31.15
CA TYR A 704 58.55 7.61 -31.09
C TYR A 704 57.47 8.67 -31.45
N ASN A 705 57.20 9.51 -30.43
CA ASN A 705 57.28 11.00 -30.32
C ASN A 705 56.63 11.96 -31.34
N ASP A 706 55.80 12.90 -30.86
CA ASP A 706 56.15 14.32 -30.61
C ASP A 706 54.89 15.23 -30.47
N ASP A 707 54.88 16.09 -29.45
CA ASP A 707 54.07 17.33 -29.36
C ASP A 707 54.72 18.41 -30.27
N PRO A 708 53.99 19.37 -30.90
CA PRO A 708 53.55 20.57 -30.17
C PRO A 708 52.29 21.34 -30.70
N LYS A 709 51.75 22.22 -29.86
CA LYS A 709 50.84 23.38 -30.18
C LYS A 709 51.59 24.46 -31.03
N PRO A 710 51.00 25.64 -31.40
CA PRO A 710 49.63 26.06 -31.81
C PRO A 710 49.65 26.91 -33.13
N SER A 711 48.51 27.37 -33.68
CA SER A 711 48.28 28.77 -34.19
C SER A 711 47.08 28.98 -35.14
N THR A 712 46.23 29.93 -34.75
CA THR A 712 45.56 31.04 -35.49
C THR A 712 44.99 30.91 -36.91
N SER A 713 43.74 31.39 -37.06
CA SER A 713 43.18 32.39 -38.02
C SER A 713 41.79 31.95 -38.53
N LYS A 714 40.68 32.61 -38.16
CA LYS A 714 40.07 33.90 -38.60
C LYS A 714 39.24 33.80 -39.90
N THR A 715 38.13 34.55 -39.88
CA THR A 715 37.19 35.00 -40.94
C THR A 715 36.11 34.00 -41.40
N ASN A 716 34.81 34.21 -41.09
CA ASN A 716 33.81 35.23 -41.52
C ASN A 716 32.96 34.67 -42.69
N ASP A 717 31.65 34.47 -42.52
CA ASP A 717 30.63 35.44 -42.92
C ASP A 717 29.18 34.97 -42.67
N LYS A 718 28.50 35.76 -41.81
CA LYS A 718 27.19 36.44 -41.92
C LYS A 718 25.96 35.86 -42.65
N THR A 719 24.83 36.29 -42.06
CA THR A 719 23.44 36.52 -42.56
C THR A 719 22.49 35.33 -42.50
N ASN A 720 21.22 35.44 -42.09
CA ASN A 720 20.47 36.35 -41.21
C ASN A 720 19.06 35.72 -41.04
N ASP A 721 18.44 35.99 -39.88
CA ASP A 721 17.00 36.16 -39.64
C ASP A 721 16.01 34.97 -39.53
N ASN A 722 15.58 34.79 -38.26
CA ASN A 722 14.21 34.88 -37.73
C ASN A 722 13.13 33.85 -38.17
N THR A 723 12.72 32.96 -37.25
CA THR A 723 11.59 33.19 -36.32
C THR A 723 11.29 31.98 -35.41
N ASN A 724 11.38 32.23 -34.10
CA ASN A 724 10.68 31.68 -32.92
C ASN A 724 10.13 30.23 -32.91
N ASP A 725 10.81 29.40 -32.11
CA ASP A 725 10.21 28.31 -31.33
C ASP A 725 10.56 28.48 -29.84
N ASN A 726 9.54 28.52 -28.99
CA ASN A 726 9.64 28.58 -27.53
C ASN A 726 9.64 27.16 -26.96
N THR A 727 10.73 26.71 -26.32
CA THR A 727 10.69 25.86 -25.11
C THR A 727 12.07 25.78 -24.41
N ASN A 728 12.03 25.92 -23.09
CA ASN A 728 12.98 25.40 -22.09
C ASN A 728 14.41 25.98 -22.03
N ASP A 729 14.54 27.19 -21.46
CA ASP A 729 15.82 27.65 -20.91
C ASP A 729 16.06 27.07 -19.51
N VAL A 730 17.08 26.20 -19.44
CA VAL A 730 17.74 25.76 -18.21
C VAL A 730 18.74 26.85 -17.82
N HIS A 731 18.46 27.60 -16.75
CA HIS A 731 19.47 28.47 -16.15
C HIS A 731 20.51 27.63 -15.40
N ASP A 732 21.71 27.60 -15.97
CA ASP A 732 22.93 27.06 -15.39
C ASP A 732 23.43 28.02 -14.28
N PHE A 733 23.22 27.66 -13.01
CA PHE A 733 23.41 28.54 -11.84
C PHE A 733 24.81 28.55 -11.25
N ASP A 734 25.81 27.92 -11.87
CA ASP A 734 27.14 27.74 -11.26
C ASP A 734 28.24 28.70 -11.77
N LYS A 735 27.89 29.78 -12.48
CA LYS A 735 28.86 30.84 -12.83
C LYS A 735 28.27 32.25 -12.81
N MET A 736 28.56 33.02 -11.76
CA MET A 736 28.72 34.48 -11.89
C MET A 736 29.81 35.01 -10.94
N PRO A 737 30.55 36.06 -11.36
CA PRO A 737 31.73 36.54 -10.68
C PRO A 737 31.36 37.42 -9.48
N MET A 738 32.17 37.30 -8.44
CA MET A 738 32.13 38.07 -7.21
C MET A 738 32.68 39.47 -7.49
N GLU A 739 31.82 40.46 -7.70
CA GLU A 739 32.14 41.88 -7.58
C GLU A 739 30.84 42.67 -7.34
N VAL A 740 30.52 42.94 -6.07
CA VAL A 740 29.53 43.95 -5.68
C VAL A 740 30.20 44.83 -4.64
N SER A 741 30.25 46.13 -4.94
CA SER A 741 30.88 47.19 -4.16
C SER A 741 30.24 47.36 -2.78
N PHE A 742 31.00 47.09 -1.72
CA PHE A 742 30.65 47.33 -0.32
C PHE A 742 31.21 48.67 0.13
N GLU A 743 30.51 49.79 -0.11
CA GLU A 743 30.91 51.07 0.50
C GLU A 743 29.76 51.88 1.13
N GLU A 744 28.47 51.54 0.94
CA GLU A 744 27.37 52.39 1.45
C GLU A 744 26.60 51.86 2.68
N GLU A 745 26.79 50.60 3.11
CA GLU A 745 26.13 50.06 4.32
C GLU A 745 27.05 49.99 5.57
N GLU A 746 28.34 50.30 5.44
CA GLU A 746 29.29 50.23 6.56
C GLU A 746 29.22 51.45 7.50
N GLN A 747 28.53 52.52 7.09
CA GLN A 747 28.44 53.76 7.88
C GLN A 747 27.30 53.77 8.90
N SER A 748 26.25 52.94 8.76
CA SER A 748 25.15 52.89 9.75
C SER A 748 25.38 51.90 10.89
N LEU A 749 26.44 51.09 10.83
CA LEU A 749 26.77 50.03 11.82
C LEU A 749 27.70 50.50 12.95
N LYS A 750 28.24 51.72 12.90
CA LYS A 750 29.23 52.22 13.89
C LYS A 750 28.63 52.75 15.21
N THR A 751 27.31 52.70 15.43
CA THR A 751 26.66 53.32 16.61
C THR A 751 25.94 52.34 17.56
N LEU A 752 26.08 51.03 17.37
CA LEU A 752 25.64 50.03 18.35
C LEU A 752 26.86 49.42 19.02
N SER A 753 27.13 49.85 20.25
CA SER A 753 28.23 49.37 21.09
C SER A 753 28.34 47.84 21.06
N ILE A 754 29.52 47.35 20.68
CA ILE A 754 29.93 45.92 20.67
C ILE A 754 29.69 45.23 22.02
N ASP A 755 29.57 46.00 23.11
CA ASP A 755 29.28 45.48 24.45
C ASP A 755 27.83 44.95 24.62
N ASN A 756 26.87 45.39 23.79
CA ASN A 756 25.50 44.83 23.80
C ASN A 756 25.36 43.55 22.97
N PHE A 757 26.43 43.13 22.26
CA PHE A 757 26.46 41.95 21.41
C PHE A 757 26.60 40.63 22.21
N TYR A 758 26.94 40.71 23.51
CA TYR A 758 27.37 39.57 24.35
C TYR A 758 26.69 39.52 25.73
N LYS A 759 25.35 39.57 25.79
CA LYS A 759 24.62 39.15 27.00
C LYS A 759 24.33 37.65 26.99
N LYS A 760 24.59 36.99 28.13
CA LYS A 760 24.26 35.60 28.49
C LYS A 760 22.90 35.19 27.88
N GLN A 761 22.91 34.18 27.00
CA GLN A 761 21.69 33.63 26.39
C GLN A 761 20.79 33.00 27.48
N GLU A 762 19.51 33.35 27.48
CA GLU A 762 18.49 32.48 28.06
C GLU A 762 18.37 31.25 27.16
N GLU A 763 18.56 30.05 27.71
CA GLU A 763 18.39 28.79 26.99
C GLU A 763 16.96 28.71 26.43
N SER A 764 16.83 28.23 25.19
CA SER A 764 15.52 28.13 24.56
C SER A 764 14.65 27.11 25.29
N LYS A 765 13.36 27.43 25.48
CA LYS A 765 12.42 26.53 26.17
C LYS A 765 12.36 25.18 25.46
N MET A 766 12.65 24.11 26.20
CA MET A 766 12.41 22.73 25.78
C MET A 766 10.99 22.31 26.18
N VAL A 767 10.22 21.80 25.21
CA VAL A 767 8.79 21.46 25.40
C VAL A 767 8.52 19.99 25.10
N SER A 768 7.39 19.42 25.57
CA SER A 768 6.98 18.07 25.14
C SER A 768 6.54 18.06 23.66
N LEU A 769 6.42 16.88 23.04
CA LEU A 769 5.92 16.78 21.65
C LEU A 769 4.48 17.32 21.53
N GLU A 770 3.62 17.00 22.48
CA GLU A 770 2.23 17.48 22.53
C GLU A 770 2.17 19.00 22.76
N GLU A 771 3.01 19.54 23.66
CA GLU A 771 3.11 20.97 23.89
C GLU A 771 3.64 21.70 22.64
N ALA A 772 4.62 21.13 21.93
CA ALA A 772 5.11 21.69 20.67
C ALA A 772 4.00 21.80 19.61
N GLN A 773 3.19 20.74 19.44
CA GLN A 773 2.04 20.73 18.52
C GLN A 773 0.98 21.76 18.93
N ASN A 774 0.67 21.87 20.23
CA ASN A 774 -0.28 22.86 20.75
C ASN A 774 0.21 24.30 20.57
N ILE A 775 1.51 24.55 20.77
CA ILE A 775 2.13 25.86 20.50
C ILE A 775 2.00 26.20 19.01
N MET A 776 2.34 25.29 18.10
CA MET A 776 2.18 25.49 16.66
C MET A 776 0.73 25.84 16.31
N LYS A 777 -0.23 25.06 16.81
CA LYS A 777 -1.67 25.29 16.60
C LYS A 777 -2.11 26.68 17.05
N THR A 778 -1.72 27.06 18.27
CA THR A 778 -2.05 28.37 18.85
C THR A 778 -1.45 29.53 18.04
N VAL A 779 -0.18 29.41 17.64
CA VAL A 779 0.53 30.45 16.88
C VAL A 779 -0.05 30.60 15.47
N VAL A 780 -0.33 29.50 14.79
CA VAL A 780 -0.93 29.51 13.46
C VAL A 780 -2.33 30.11 13.51
N TYR A 781 -3.20 29.68 14.43
CA TYR A 781 -4.55 30.25 14.57
C TYR A 781 -4.55 31.74 14.91
N LYS A 782 -3.53 32.22 15.62
CA LYS A 782 -3.42 33.64 15.96
C LYS A 782 -2.96 34.51 14.78
N TYR A 783 -2.11 34.00 13.90
CA TYR A 783 -1.39 34.86 12.94
C TYR A 783 -1.54 34.46 11.46
N TYR A 784 -1.96 33.23 11.15
CA TYR A 784 -2.08 32.78 9.78
C TYR A 784 -3.49 33.03 9.24
N LYS A 785 -3.58 33.88 8.22
CA LYS A 785 -4.83 34.11 7.50
C LYS A 785 -4.89 33.16 6.31
N ARG A 786 -5.91 32.30 6.28
CA ARG A 786 -6.17 31.39 5.16
C ARG A 786 -6.86 32.18 4.04
N TYR A 787 -6.49 31.88 2.81
CA TYR A 787 -7.07 32.49 1.61
C TYR A 787 -7.73 31.40 0.76
N ALA A 788 -8.85 31.74 0.15
CA ALA A 788 -9.47 30.89 -0.86
C ALA A 788 -8.93 31.25 -2.25
N GLU A 789 -8.92 30.28 -3.14
CA GLU A 789 -8.67 30.45 -4.57
C GLU A 789 -9.65 29.60 -5.37
N THR A 790 -10.04 30.07 -6.55
CA THR A 790 -10.90 29.31 -7.46
C THR A 790 -10.02 28.51 -8.41
N ILE A 791 -10.29 27.20 -8.51
CA ILE A 791 -9.59 26.30 -9.42
C ILE A 791 -10.59 25.49 -10.25
N GLN A 792 -10.12 24.94 -11.36
CA GLN A 792 -10.89 24.00 -12.18
C GLN A 792 -11.18 22.71 -11.38
N THR A 793 -12.38 22.15 -11.54
CA THR A 793 -12.81 20.92 -10.86
C THR A 793 -11.83 19.77 -11.12
N ASN A 794 -11.30 19.66 -12.34
CA ASN A 794 -10.34 18.62 -12.71
C ASN A 794 -9.02 18.67 -11.90
N ASP A 795 -8.63 19.85 -11.44
CA ASP A 795 -7.38 20.07 -10.68
C ASP A 795 -7.63 20.09 -9.15
N ALA A 796 -8.87 19.91 -8.72
CA ALA A 796 -9.26 20.07 -7.33
C ALA A 796 -9.00 18.83 -6.45
N TYR A 797 -8.50 17.75 -7.02
CA TYR A 797 -8.18 16.53 -6.25
C TYR A 797 -7.25 16.83 -5.06
N GLY A 798 -7.67 16.42 -3.85
CA GLY A 798 -6.86 16.58 -2.64
C GLY A 798 -6.86 17.98 -2.04
N ARG A 799 -7.50 18.97 -2.67
CA ARG A 799 -7.69 20.33 -2.14
C ARG A 799 -8.79 20.34 -1.07
N VAL A 800 -8.78 21.34 -0.20
CA VAL A 800 -9.79 21.53 0.85
C VAL A 800 -10.78 22.60 0.40
N ILE A 801 -12.07 22.30 0.46
CA ILE A 801 -13.14 23.21 0.03
C ILE A 801 -13.18 24.43 0.96
N ALA A 802 -13.30 25.64 0.41
CA ALA A 802 -13.41 26.86 1.19
C ALA A 802 -14.86 27.16 1.63
N GLU A 803 -15.84 26.84 0.77
CA GLU A 803 -17.26 27.19 0.95
C GLU A 803 -18.16 25.99 0.63
N ASP A 804 -19.30 25.85 1.31
CA ASP A 804 -20.24 24.75 1.06
C ASP A 804 -20.67 24.70 -0.42
N ILE A 805 -20.63 23.51 -1.02
CA ILE A 805 -20.97 23.30 -2.43
C ILE A 805 -22.40 22.76 -2.53
N TYR A 806 -23.23 23.43 -3.32
CA TYR A 806 -24.62 23.08 -3.57
C TYR A 806 -24.82 22.65 -5.02
N SER A 807 -25.71 21.68 -5.26
CA SER A 807 -26.13 21.33 -6.61
C SER A 807 -27.12 22.35 -7.15
N SER A 808 -26.87 22.92 -8.33
CA SER A 808 -27.86 23.75 -9.04
C SER A 808 -28.96 22.89 -9.71
N VAL A 809 -28.69 21.61 -9.95
CA VAL A 809 -29.54 20.70 -10.73
C VAL A 809 -29.95 19.43 -9.97
N ASN A 810 -30.97 18.75 -10.46
CA ASN A 810 -31.31 17.40 -10.03
C ASN A 810 -30.37 16.38 -10.70
N VAL A 811 -29.98 15.33 -9.97
CA VAL A 811 -29.26 14.16 -10.50
C VAL A 811 -30.09 12.90 -10.20
N PRO A 812 -30.56 12.16 -11.23
CA PRO A 812 -30.58 12.55 -12.64
C PRO A 812 -31.50 13.76 -12.89
N ARG A 813 -31.26 14.50 -13.99
CA ARG A 813 -32.03 15.72 -14.34
C ARG A 813 -33.50 15.44 -14.65
N CYS A 814 -33.80 14.26 -15.20
CA CYS A 814 -35.15 13.78 -15.53
C CYS A 814 -35.35 12.34 -15.03
N CYS A 815 -36.56 11.80 -15.18
CA CYS A 815 -36.79 10.38 -14.96
C CYS A 815 -35.97 9.56 -15.97
N VAL A 816 -35.25 8.54 -15.51
CA VAL A 816 -34.42 7.67 -16.36
C VAL A 816 -34.71 6.20 -16.11
N SER A 817 -34.49 5.37 -17.11
CA SER A 817 -34.63 3.92 -16.99
C SER A 817 -33.46 3.29 -16.21
N THR A 818 -33.74 2.27 -15.40
CA THR A 818 -32.74 1.46 -14.67
C THR A 818 -32.35 0.16 -15.39
N LYS A 819 -33.05 -0.15 -16.49
CA LYS A 819 -32.93 -1.41 -17.23
C LYS A 819 -33.07 -1.19 -18.72
N HIS A 820 -32.38 -2.01 -19.50
CA HIS A 820 -32.70 -2.12 -20.93
C HIS A 820 -34.05 -2.82 -21.09
N GLY A 821 -34.92 -2.21 -21.87
CA GLY A 821 -36.29 -2.67 -22.03
C GLY A 821 -37.15 -1.76 -22.88
N TYR A 822 -38.44 -1.72 -22.56
CA TYR A 822 -39.42 -0.88 -23.24
C TYR A 822 -40.15 -0.03 -22.20
N ALA A 823 -40.18 1.28 -22.43
CA ALA A 823 -41.02 2.21 -21.70
C ALA A 823 -42.47 2.00 -22.16
N VAL A 824 -43.32 1.67 -21.20
CA VAL A 824 -44.73 1.29 -21.42
C VAL A 824 -45.63 2.01 -20.42
N LEU A 825 -46.93 1.98 -20.71
CA LEU A 825 -47.96 2.30 -19.73
C LEU A 825 -48.27 1.04 -18.90
N ALA A 826 -48.02 1.09 -17.59
CA ALA A 826 -48.22 -0.06 -16.70
C ALA A 826 -49.67 -0.55 -16.66
N SER A 827 -50.64 0.35 -16.86
CA SER A 827 -52.07 -0.01 -16.89
C SER A 827 -52.45 -0.91 -18.06
N ASP A 828 -51.64 -0.97 -19.13
CA ASP A 828 -51.93 -1.84 -20.27
C ASP A 828 -51.66 -3.33 -19.95
N GLY A 829 -50.97 -3.64 -18.85
CA GLY A 829 -50.71 -5.01 -18.41
C GLY A 829 -49.84 -5.85 -19.37
N GLU A 830 -50.19 -7.13 -19.52
CA GLU A 830 -49.56 -8.05 -20.48
C GLU A 830 -50.14 -7.87 -21.89
N GLY A 831 -49.41 -8.34 -22.91
CA GLY A 831 -49.90 -8.38 -24.29
C GLY A 831 -49.06 -7.59 -25.28
N VAL A 832 -49.59 -7.45 -26.51
CA VAL A 832 -48.86 -6.87 -27.65
C VAL A 832 -48.74 -5.36 -27.51
N ARG A 833 -47.57 -4.81 -27.86
CA ARG A 833 -47.30 -3.37 -27.97
C ARG A 833 -46.63 -3.07 -29.30
N LYS A 834 -46.98 -1.93 -29.88
CA LYS A 834 -46.27 -1.38 -31.04
C LYS A 834 -45.08 -0.55 -30.58
N VAL A 835 -43.91 -0.83 -31.13
CA VAL A 835 -42.66 -0.12 -30.81
C VAL A 835 -42.59 1.12 -31.69
N LEU A 836 -42.69 2.30 -31.09
CA LEU A 836 -42.50 3.57 -31.80
C LEU A 836 -41.00 3.81 -32.01
N LYS A 837 -40.57 3.90 -33.28
CA LYS A 837 -39.21 4.34 -33.62
C LYS A 837 -39.11 5.85 -33.40
N ALA A 838 -38.44 6.24 -32.33
CA ALA A 838 -38.27 7.64 -31.98
C ALA A 838 -36.83 7.96 -31.62
N ASN A 839 -36.37 9.15 -32.04
CA ASN A 839 -35.13 9.69 -31.51
C ASN A 839 -35.39 10.18 -30.07
N LEU A 840 -34.77 9.50 -29.10
CA LEU A 840 -34.90 9.81 -27.67
C LEU A 840 -34.40 11.24 -27.34
N MET A 841 -33.63 11.87 -28.24
CA MET A 841 -33.25 13.28 -28.16
C MET A 841 -34.44 14.27 -28.25
N LEU A 842 -35.62 13.80 -28.70
CA LEU A 842 -36.85 14.61 -28.84
C LEU A 842 -37.94 14.20 -27.83
N ILE A 843 -37.58 13.58 -26.71
CA ILE A 843 -38.51 12.94 -25.76
C ILE A 843 -39.69 13.81 -25.30
N LYS A 844 -39.51 15.12 -25.10
CA LYS A 844 -40.61 16.04 -24.73
C LYS A 844 -41.70 16.22 -25.80
N LYS A 845 -41.47 15.73 -27.02
CA LYS A 845 -42.47 15.76 -28.11
C LYS A 845 -43.23 14.44 -28.25
N ILE A 846 -42.90 13.42 -27.45
CA ILE A 846 -43.40 12.07 -27.62
C ILE A 846 -44.07 11.61 -26.32
N SER A 847 -45.39 11.44 -26.36
CA SER A 847 -46.15 10.87 -25.24
C SER A 847 -46.49 9.41 -25.55
N ILE A 848 -46.20 8.50 -24.61
CA ILE A 848 -46.70 7.13 -24.66
C ILE A 848 -48.20 7.14 -24.40
N VAL A 849 -48.94 6.42 -25.24
CA VAL A 849 -50.39 6.19 -25.14
C VAL A 849 -50.65 4.69 -25.06
N PRO A 850 -51.85 4.25 -24.64
CA PRO A 850 -52.16 2.83 -24.49
C PRO A 850 -51.85 2.00 -25.74
N GLY A 851 -51.18 0.86 -25.56
CA GLY A 851 -50.80 -0.07 -26.63
C GLY A 851 -49.50 0.29 -27.38
N ILE A 852 -48.89 1.44 -27.10
CA ILE A 852 -47.62 1.88 -27.69
C ILE A 852 -46.50 1.79 -26.65
N CYS A 853 -45.30 1.44 -27.10
CA CYS A 853 -44.10 1.45 -26.28
C CYS A 853 -42.91 2.07 -27.03
N ILE A 854 -41.89 2.45 -26.29
CA ILE A 854 -40.62 2.93 -26.85
C ILE A 854 -39.49 2.11 -26.27
N ARG A 855 -38.55 1.71 -27.12
CA ARG A 855 -37.32 1.06 -26.67
C ARG A 855 -36.51 2.04 -25.84
N VAL A 856 -36.18 1.66 -24.61
CA VAL A 856 -35.30 2.44 -23.71
C VAL A 856 -34.17 1.57 -23.19
N ARG A 857 -32.98 2.14 -23.09
CA ARG A 857 -31.81 1.53 -22.47
C ARG A 857 -31.69 1.99 -21.02
N SER A 858 -30.83 1.34 -20.25
CA SER A 858 -30.54 1.79 -18.89
C SER A 858 -29.80 3.13 -18.94
N GLY A 859 -30.33 4.17 -18.31
CA GLY A 859 -29.83 5.54 -18.39
C GLY A 859 -30.71 6.46 -19.22
N ASP A 860 -31.43 5.91 -20.20
CA ASP A 860 -32.24 6.71 -21.13
C ASP A 860 -33.35 7.45 -20.41
N PRO A 861 -33.71 8.66 -20.87
CA PRO A 861 -34.82 9.40 -20.31
C PRO A 861 -36.13 8.65 -20.54
N ILE A 862 -37.04 8.71 -19.58
CA ILE A 862 -38.37 8.13 -19.71
C ILE A 862 -39.27 9.12 -20.49
N PRO A 863 -39.89 8.68 -21.61
CA PRO A 863 -40.83 9.52 -22.36
C PRO A 863 -42.05 9.94 -21.54
N ASP A 864 -42.67 11.06 -21.91
CA ASP A 864 -43.89 11.52 -21.24
C ASP A 864 -45.01 10.47 -21.38
N GLY A 865 -45.84 10.31 -20.34
CA GLY A 865 -46.91 9.30 -20.31
C GLY A 865 -46.47 7.87 -19.97
N ALA A 866 -45.19 7.52 -20.11
CA ALA A 866 -44.71 6.19 -19.69
C ALA A 866 -44.67 6.06 -18.16
N THR A 867 -45.19 4.95 -17.63
CA THR A 867 -45.27 4.72 -16.18
C THR A 867 -44.45 3.54 -15.69
N ALA A 868 -43.88 2.72 -16.57
CA ALA A 868 -42.96 1.65 -16.21
C ALA A 868 -41.98 1.31 -17.34
N VAL A 869 -40.91 0.59 -17.01
CA VAL A 869 -40.01 -0.04 -17.99
C VAL A 869 -40.02 -1.56 -17.82
N VAL A 870 -40.38 -2.29 -18.87
CA VAL A 870 -40.34 -3.77 -18.91
C VAL A 870 -38.98 -4.21 -19.43
N LYS A 871 -38.26 -5.06 -18.69
CA LYS A 871 -36.95 -5.60 -19.12
C LYS A 871 -37.08 -6.40 -20.42
N SER A 872 -36.08 -6.33 -21.29
CA SER A 872 -36.08 -7.11 -22.55
C SER A 872 -36.25 -8.63 -22.35
N VAL A 873 -35.83 -9.17 -21.20
CA VAL A 873 -35.99 -10.60 -20.86
C VAL A 873 -37.45 -10.99 -20.61
N ASN A 874 -38.30 -10.01 -20.31
CA ASN A 874 -39.73 -10.16 -20.07
C ASN A 874 -40.56 -9.75 -21.30
N THR A 875 -39.93 -9.66 -22.46
CA THR A 875 -40.57 -9.32 -23.73
C THR A 875 -40.15 -10.29 -24.83
N ARG A 876 -40.99 -10.46 -25.85
CA ARG A 876 -40.67 -11.24 -27.05
C ARG A 876 -41.03 -10.42 -28.29
N VAL A 877 -40.10 -10.29 -29.23
CA VAL A 877 -40.34 -9.64 -30.52
C VAL A 877 -41.26 -10.53 -31.36
N ILE A 878 -42.29 -9.95 -31.97
CA ILE A 878 -43.29 -10.64 -32.80
C ILE A 878 -43.06 -10.35 -34.28
N ASP A 879 -42.69 -9.11 -34.59
CA ASP A 879 -42.56 -8.61 -35.96
C ASP A 879 -41.34 -7.69 -36.07
N GLU A 880 -40.59 -7.86 -37.14
CA GLU A 880 -39.41 -7.09 -37.50
C GLU A 880 -39.60 -6.58 -38.95
N HIS A 881 -39.52 -5.28 -39.18
CA HIS A 881 -39.65 -4.72 -40.53
C HIS A 881 -38.28 -4.65 -41.23
N ASP A 882 -38.16 -5.30 -42.40
CA ASP A 882 -37.11 -5.05 -43.40
C ASP A 882 -37.43 -3.73 -44.12
N ASP A 883 -36.77 -2.63 -43.77
CA ASP A 883 -36.77 -1.42 -44.60
C ASP A 883 -35.39 -0.73 -44.55
N ASP A 884 -34.79 -0.58 -45.72
CA ASP A 884 -33.40 -0.21 -46.04
C ASP A 884 -33.01 1.27 -45.73
N ASN A 885 -33.40 1.81 -44.57
CA ASN A 885 -32.85 3.09 -44.10
C ASN A 885 -31.73 2.87 -43.07
N TYR A 886 -30.52 2.81 -43.62
CA TYR A 886 -29.21 2.43 -43.08
C TYR A 886 -28.66 3.23 -41.87
N PHE A 887 -29.47 3.74 -40.93
CA PHE A 887 -28.95 4.57 -39.82
C PHE A 887 -29.47 4.30 -38.39
N ASN A 888 -30.13 3.18 -38.10
CA ASN A 888 -30.42 2.78 -36.71
C ASN A 888 -30.58 1.26 -36.54
N ILE A 889 -29.47 0.56 -36.30
CA ILE A 889 -29.40 -0.90 -36.13
C ILE A 889 -30.07 -1.39 -34.83
N ASP A 890 -30.45 -0.49 -33.91
CA ASP A 890 -31.11 -0.85 -32.65
C ASP A 890 -32.65 -1.03 -32.74
N ASN A 891 -33.28 -0.78 -33.90
CA ASN A 891 -34.75 -0.69 -34.00
C ASN A 891 -35.34 -1.44 -35.22
N MET A 892 -35.06 -2.74 -35.38
CA MET A 892 -35.79 -3.59 -36.34
C MET A 892 -37.17 -4.02 -35.81
N GLU A 893 -37.35 -3.99 -34.49
CA GLU A 893 -38.54 -4.45 -33.77
C GLU A 893 -39.74 -3.51 -34.03
N TYR A 894 -40.82 -4.04 -34.59
CA TYR A 894 -42.06 -3.30 -34.84
C TYR A 894 -43.14 -3.62 -33.80
N GLU A 895 -43.27 -4.91 -33.43
CA GLU A 895 -44.20 -5.35 -32.39
C GLU A 895 -43.53 -6.28 -31.38
N ILE A 896 -43.88 -6.09 -30.10
CA ILE A 896 -43.41 -6.93 -29.00
C ILE A 896 -44.59 -7.45 -28.17
N VAL A 897 -44.46 -8.63 -27.58
CA VAL A 897 -45.33 -9.08 -26.47
C VAL A 897 -44.65 -8.75 -25.15
N VAL A 898 -45.35 -8.07 -24.25
CA VAL A 898 -45.02 -8.00 -22.83
C VAL A 898 -45.50 -9.28 -22.15
N LEU A 899 -44.56 -10.08 -21.64
CA LEU A 899 -44.83 -11.40 -21.05
C LEU A 899 -45.17 -11.35 -19.57
N VAL A 900 -44.81 -10.26 -18.88
CA VAL A 900 -45.03 -10.07 -17.45
C VAL A 900 -45.55 -8.65 -17.23
N ALA A 901 -46.72 -8.52 -16.62
CA ALA A 901 -47.32 -7.21 -16.32
C ALA A 901 -46.38 -6.37 -15.42
N PRO A 902 -45.95 -5.17 -15.86
CA PRO A 902 -45.09 -4.31 -15.04
C PRO A 902 -45.89 -3.59 -13.95
N LYS A 903 -45.23 -3.27 -12.84
CA LYS A 903 -45.80 -2.38 -11.81
C LYS A 903 -45.56 -0.92 -12.14
N GLU A 904 -46.43 -0.04 -11.66
CA GLU A 904 -46.22 1.41 -11.78
C GLU A 904 -44.92 1.84 -11.09
N GLY A 905 -44.10 2.63 -11.80
CA GLY A 905 -42.77 3.04 -11.38
C GLY A 905 -41.69 1.96 -11.47
N GLU A 906 -42.02 0.76 -11.99
CA GLU A 906 -41.04 -0.32 -12.08
C GLU A 906 -39.90 0.04 -13.03
N ASN A 907 -38.67 -0.20 -12.56
CA ASN A 907 -37.44 0.04 -13.29
C ASN A 907 -37.22 1.52 -13.70
N ILE A 908 -37.89 2.49 -13.08
CA ILE A 908 -37.70 3.93 -13.31
C ILE A 908 -36.99 4.59 -12.10
N ARG A 909 -35.98 5.42 -12.38
CA ARG A 909 -35.38 6.36 -11.42
C ARG A 909 -35.99 7.74 -11.63
N LYS A 910 -36.58 8.31 -10.58
CA LYS A 910 -37.17 9.66 -10.64
C LYS A 910 -36.08 10.73 -10.71
N ALA A 911 -36.41 11.88 -11.31
CA ALA A 911 -35.53 13.05 -11.27
C ALA A 911 -35.16 13.42 -9.83
N GLY A 912 -33.89 13.73 -9.59
CA GLY A 912 -33.38 14.11 -8.26
C GLY A 912 -33.43 13.00 -7.21
N CYS A 913 -33.52 11.73 -7.61
CA CYS A 913 -33.52 10.62 -6.68
C CYS A 913 -32.14 10.35 -6.03
N GLU A 914 -31.06 10.87 -6.63
CA GLU A 914 -29.72 10.84 -6.05
C GLU A 914 -29.38 12.18 -5.39
N ILE A 915 -29.35 13.27 -6.16
CA ILE A 915 -29.06 14.63 -5.68
C ILE A 915 -30.20 15.55 -6.09
N LYS A 916 -30.77 16.30 -5.16
CA LYS A 916 -31.77 17.32 -5.49
C LYS A 916 -31.11 18.66 -5.78
N SER A 917 -31.75 19.49 -6.60
CA SER A 917 -31.39 20.90 -6.72
C SER A 917 -31.45 21.57 -5.34
N ASN A 918 -30.46 22.41 -5.07
CA ASN A 918 -30.14 23.06 -3.79
C ASN A 918 -29.73 22.11 -2.64
N GLU A 919 -29.45 20.83 -2.92
CA GLU A 919 -28.85 19.93 -1.93
C GLU A 919 -27.35 20.17 -1.79
N VAL A 920 -26.83 20.09 -0.56
CA VAL A 920 -25.40 20.19 -0.29
C VAL A 920 -24.69 18.95 -0.81
N ILE A 921 -23.76 19.14 -1.77
CA ILE A 921 -22.89 18.09 -2.29
C ILE A 921 -21.79 17.80 -1.28
N LYS A 922 -21.18 18.86 -0.73
CA LYS A 922 -20.09 18.76 0.22
C LYS A 922 -19.91 20.03 1.03
N TYR A 923 -19.71 19.88 2.34
CA TYR A 923 -19.46 21.01 3.23
C TYR A 923 -18.03 21.54 3.10
N SER A 924 -17.88 22.83 3.37
CA SER A 924 -16.62 23.55 3.56
C SER A 924 -15.67 22.81 4.51
N TYR A 925 -14.38 23.07 4.34
CA TYR A 925 -13.28 22.48 5.09
C TYR A 925 -13.09 20.96 4.92
N ASN A 926 -13.80 20.33 3.98
CA ASN A 926 -13.58 18.94 3.61
C ASN A 926 -12.62 18.80 2.43
N ARG A 927 -11.80 17.74 2.46
CA ARG A 927 -10.90 17.41 1.35
C ARG A 927 -11.63 16.73 0.19
N ILE A 928 -11.30 17.12 -1.03
CA ILE A 928 -11.85 16.58 -2.27
C ILE A 928 -11.17 15.26 -2.63
N LYS A 929 -11.98 14.26 -2.97
CA LYS A 929 -11.62 12.91 -3.38
C LYS A 929 -12.03 12.70 -4.84
N THR A 930 -11.54 11.61 -5.42
CA THR A 930 -11.88 11.18 -6.79
C THR A 930 -13.39 11.13 -7.06
N ALA A 931 -14.15 10.58 -6.11
CA ALA A 931 -15.60 10.49 -6.19
C ALA A 931 -16.30 11.86 -6.23
N ASP A 932 -15.75 12.85 -5.54
CA ASP A 932 -16.33 14.19 -5.50
C ASP A 932 -16.22 14.85 -6.88
N LEU A 933 -15.11 14.66 -7.60
CA LEU A 933 -14.91 15.26 -8.92
C LEU A 933 -15.93 14.78 -9.95
N GLY A 934 -16.23 13.49 -9.96
CA GLY A 934 -17.29 12.92 -10.81
C GLY A 934 -18.67 13.50 -10.47
N ILE A 935 -18.98 13.68 -9.17
CA ILE A 935 -20.24 14.27 -8.72
C ILE A 935 -20.33 15.76 -9.07
N LEU A 936 -19.27 16.53 -8.86
CA LEU A 936 -19.21 17.95 -9.22
C LEU A 936 -19.48 18.13 -10.72
N THR A 937 -18.88 17.27 -11.56
CA THR A 937 -19.13 17.25 -13.01
C THR A 937 -20.59 16.93 -13.34
N LEU A 938 -21.21 15.93 -12.69
CA LEU A 938 -22.63 15.61 -12.87
C LEU A 938 -23.57 16.75 -12.46
N CYS A 939 -23.14 17.58 -11.52
CA CYS A 939 -23.88 18.74 -11.03
C CYS A 939 -23.58 20.02 -11.82
N ASP A 940 -22.84 19.94 -12.94
CA ASP A 940 -22.50 21.08 -13.80
C ASP A 940 -21.63 22.13 -13.09
N ILE A 941 -20.66 21.65 -12.29
CA ILE A 941 -19.71 22.50 -11.54
C ILE A 941 -18.32 22.34 -12.15
N ASP A 942 -17.92 23.33 -12.94
CA ASP A 942 -16.63 23.38 -13.66
C ASP A 942 -15.48 23.90 -12.79
N SER A 943 -15.78 24.70 -11.79
CA SER A 943 -14.82 25.39 -10.93
C SER A 943 -15.33 25.48 -9.50
N ILE A 944 -14.40 25.47 -8.54
CA ILE A 944 -14.72 25.47 -7.11
C ILE A 944 -13.74 26.31 -6.31
N SER A 945 -14.26 26.92 -5.23
CA SER A 945 -13.48 27.68 -4.26
C SER A 945 -12.83 26.74 -3.25
N VAL A 946 -11.50 26.73 -3.22
CA VAL A 946 -10.68 25.88 -2.33
C VAL A 946 -9.72 26.73 -1.49
N LEU A 947 -9.29 26.20 -0.35
CA LEU A 947 -8.24 26.81 0.45
C LEU A 947 -6.90 26.72 -0.29
N LYS A 948 -6.24 27.86 -0.41
CA LYS A 948 -4.90 27.97 -0.98
C LYS A 948 -3.89 27.22 -0.12
N LEU A 949 -3.07 26.39 -0.75
CA LEU A 949 -2.01 25.66 -0.05
C LEU A 949 -0.93 26.64 0.45
N PRO A 950 -0.40 26.45 1.68
CA PRO A 950 0.77 27.21 2.13
C PRO A 950 1.98 26.91 1.24
N SER A 951 2.71 27.95 0.87
CA SER A 951 3.96 27.80 0.12
C SER A 951 5.10 27.36 1.07
N VAL A 952 5.84 26.33 0.68
CA VAL A 952 6.88 25.69 1.52
C VAL A 952 8.24 25.77 0.84
N GLY A 953 9.25 26.23 1.56
CA GLY A 953 10.64 26.27 1.10
C GLY A 953 11.53 25.31 1.87
N LEU A 954 12.52 24.71 1.20
CA LEU A 954 13.57 23.89 1.81
C LEU A 954 14.92 24.61 1.68
N LEU A 955 15.62 24.78 2.80
CA LEU A 955 16.98 25.30 2.83
C LEU A 955 17.86 24.37 3.67
N CYS A 956 18.97 23.91 3.10
CA CYS A 956 19.97 23.15 3.84
C CYS A 956 21.11 24.08 4.27
N ILE A 957 21.64 23.94 5.48
CA ILE A 957 22.78 24.73 5.98
C ILE A 957 23.90 23.79 6.42
N GLY A 958 25.08 23.91 5.80
CA GLY A 958 26.22 23.03 6.06
C GLY A 958 27.38 23.24 5.09
N TYR A 959 28.63 23.31 5.59
CA TYR A 959 29.84 23.27 4.76
C TYR A 959 30.18 21.86 4.24
N ASP A 960 29.65 20.85 4.93
CA ASP A 960 30.02 19.45 4.78
C ASP A 960 29.07 18.71 3.80
N VAL A 961 28.16 19.44 3.15
CA VAL A 961 27.06 18.88 2.36
C VAL A 961 27.28 19.16 0.87
N LEU A 962 27.29 18.10 0.05
CA LEU A 962 27.39 18.19 -1.40
C LEU A 962 26.05 17.96 -2.09
N ARG A 963 25.88 18.58 -3.26
CA ARG A 963 24.85 18.17 -4.22
C ARG A 963 25.22 16.82 -4.84
N PRO A 964 24.24 15.95 -5.12
CA PRO A 964 24.47 14.75 -5.92
C PRO A 964 25.11 15.10 -7.27
N GLY A 965 26.05 14.27 -7.76
CA GLY A 965 26.76 14.49 -9.02
C GLY A 965 28.09 15.24 -8.91
N ASN A 966 28.37 15.92 -7.79
CA ASN A 966 29.69 16.51 -7.54
C ASN A 966 30.70 15.43 -7.13
N THR A 967 31.95 15.54 -7.58
CA THR A 967 33.03 14.62 -7.15
C THR A 967 33.23 14.71 -5.65
N SER A 968 33.04 13.61 -4.93
CA SER A 968 33.27 13.54 -3.48
C SER A 968 34.73 13.82 -3.15
N THR A 969 34.98 14.93 -2.46
CA THR A 969 36.23 15.17 -1.72
C THR A 969 36.11 14.56 -0.33
N LEU A 970 37.19 14.02 0.24
CA LEU A 970 37.19 13.46 1.61
C LEU A 970 36.51 14.44 2.59
N GLY A 971 35.62 13.92 3.43
CA GLY A 971 34.96 14.69 4.50
C GLY A 971 33.65 15.40 4.14
N ARG A 972 33.11 15.27 2.91
CA ARG A 972 31.76 15.77 2.56
C ARG A 972 30.75 14.64 2.35
N VAL A 973 29.49 14.88 2.74
CA VAL A 973 28.36 13.94 2.66
C VAL A 973 27.31 14.49 1.70
N TYR A 974 26.66 13.65 0.90
CA TYR A 974 25.57 14.08 0.02
C TYR A 974 24.30 14.45 0.80
N ASP A 975 23.59 15.48 0.35
CA ASP A 975 22.32 15.89 0.95
C ASP A 975 21.18 14.89 0.66
N CYS A 976 21.03 13.88 1.50
CA CYS A 976 19.87 12.99 1.44
C CYS A 976 18.63 13.54 2.16
N ASN A 977 18.76 14.61 2.95
CA ASN A 977 17.67 15.11 3.78
C ASN A 977 16.64 15.86 2.94
N LYS A 978 17.09 16.73 2.03
CA LYS A 978 16.17 17.50 1.18
C LYS A 978 15.31 16.61 0.30
N ILE A 979 15.87 15.56 -0.30
CA ILE A 979 15.10 14.63 -1.14
C ILE A 979 14.07 13.84 -0.31
N ILE A 980 14.41 13.45 0.93
CA ILE A 980 13.47 12.78 1.85
C ILE A 980 12.30 13.71 2.18
N VAL A 981 12.59 14.94 2.62
CA VAL A 981 11.54 15.91 2.97
C VAL A 981 10.70 16.28 1.75
N SER A 982 11.34 16.58 0.62
CA SER A 982 10.66 16.92 -0.63
C SER A 982 9.72 15.79 -1.07
N SER A 983 10.18 14.54 -1.03
CA SER A 983 9.38 13.37 -1.36
C SER A 983 8.20 13.18 -0.40
N LEU A 984 8.40 13.39 0.90
CA LEU A 984 7.33 13.34 1.90
C LEU A 984 6.30 14.47 1.73
N LEU A 985 6.74 15.66 1.35
CA LEU A 985 5.86 16.79 1.05
C LEU A 985 5.04 16.55 -0.21
N LYS A 986 5.68 16.10 -1.30
CA LYS A 986 5.02 15.70 -2.55
C LYS A 986 4.00 14.59 -2.33
N LYS A 987 4.32 13.57 -1.52
CA LYS A 987 3.38 12.50 -1.09
C LYS A 987 2.09 13.07 -0.47
N ASN A 988 2.17 14.21 0.22
CA ASN A 988 1.05 14.83 0.93
C ASN A 988 0.39 15.98 0.15
N GLY A 989 0.80 16.21 -1.10
CA GLY A 989 0.20 17.21 -2.00
C GLY A 989 0.81 18.61 -1.89
N TYR A 990 2.03 18.73 -1.34
CA TYR A 990 2.78 19.99 -1.29
C TYR A 990 3.94 19.92 -2.29
N ASP A 991 4.16 21.00 -3.05
CA ASP A 991 5.31 21.13 -3.95
C ASP A 991 6.31 22.14 -3.37
N PRO A 992 7.40 21.69 -2.72
CA PRO A 992 8.31 22.58 -2.03
C PRO A 992 9.35 23.21 -2.98
N VAL A 993 9.67 24.48 -2.73
CA VAL A 993 10.73 25.21 -3.44
C VAL A 993 12.09 24.93 -2.79
N ASP A 994 13.07 24.45 -3.56
CA ASP A 994 14.44 24.20 -3.09
C ASP A 994 15.31 25.46 -3.20
N PHE A 995 15.76 25.98 -2.05
CA PHE A 995 16.66 27.14 -1.95
C PHE A 995 18.15 26.74 -1.90
N GLY A 996 18.46 25.46 -2.05
CA GLY A 996 19.80 24.93 -2.14
C GLY A 996 20.48 24.74 -0.78
N ILE A 997 21.81 24.83 -0.79
CA ILE A 997 22.66 24.68 0.38
C ILE A 997 23.29 26.05 0.68
N SER A 998 23.22 26.48 1.93
CA SER A 998 23.88 27.68 2.45
C SER A 998 25.11 27.31 3.26
N ALA A 999 26.17 28.11 3.11
CA ALA A 999 27.31 28.12 4.02
C ALA A 999 26.88 28.55 5.44
N TYR A 1000 27.67 28.16 6.44
CA TYR A 1000 27.49 28.52 7.86
C TYR A 1000 28.07 29.91 8.19
N GLU A 1001 27.93 30.86 7.26
CA GLU A 1001 28.37 32.25 7.38
C GLU A 1001 27.16 33.13 7.62
N SER A 1002 27.23 34.03 8.62
CA SER A 1002 26.07 34.82 9.05
C SER A 1002 25.47 35.66 7.92
N ASN A 1003 26.31 36.29 7.10
CA ASN A 1003 25.88 37.13 5.97
C ASN A 1003 25.25 36.31 4.84
N VAL A 1004 25.84 35.16 4.49
CA VAL A 1004 25.31 34.26 3.45
C VAL A 1004 23.97 33.65 3.89
N MET A 1005 23.88 33.18 5.14
CA MET A 1005 22.64 32.66 5.72
C MET A 1005 21.54 33.74 5.72
N LYS A 1006 21.86 34.98 6.10
CA LYS A 1006 20.92 36.11 6.06
C LYS A 1006 20.37 36.31 4.65
N TYR A 1007 21.24 36.38 3.63
CA TYR A 1007 20.80 36.55 2.25
C TYR A 1007 19.89 35.40 1.77
N ARG A 1008 20.30 34.15 2.02
CA ARG A 1008 19.53 32.95 1.62
C ARG A 1008 18.17 32.86 2.30
N ILE A 1009 18.10 33.17 3.59
CA ILE A 1009 16.83 33.20 4.33
C ILE A 1009 15.94 34.33 3.78
N LYS A 1010 16.50 35.50 3.49
CA LYS A 1010 15.74 36.62 2.91
C LYS A 1010 15.10 36.26 1.56
N ASP A 1011 15.88 35.73 0.61
CA ASP A 1011 15.38 35.25 -0.70
C ASP A 1011 14.28 34.20 -0.55
N ALA A 1012 14.40 33.31 0.45
CA ALA A 1012 13.36 32.33 0.72
C ALA A 1012 12.06 32.97 1.25
N LEU A 1013 12.15 33.89 2.21
CA LEU A 1013 10.99 34.54 2.81
C LEU A 1013 10.17 35.39 1.81
N GLU A 1014 10.78 35.85 0.73
CA GLU A 1014 10.08 36.54 -0.36
C GLU A 1014 9.08 35.63 -1.09
N LYS A 1015 9.39 34.32 -1.20
CA LYS A 1015 8.65 33.37 -2.02
C LYS A 1015 7.76 32.40 -1.22
N VAL A 1016 8.09 32.12 0.04
CA VAL A 1016 7.40 31.07 0.82
C VAL A 1016 6.79 31.55 2.13
N ASP A 1017 5.74 30.88 2.61
CA ASP A 1017 5.08 31.14 3.90
C ASP A 1017 5.74 30.38 5.04
N LEU A 1018 6.18 29.15 4.78
CA LEU A 1018 6.93 28.29 5.69
C LEU A 1018 8.30 27.95 5.11
N LEU A 1019 9.37 28.31 5.82
CA LEU A 1019 10.73 27.89 5.49
C LEU A 1019 11.17 26.75 6.42
N VAL A 1020 11.45 25.59 5.83
CA VAL A 1020 12.05 24.45 6.51
C VAL A 1020 13.56 24.52 6.36
N ILE A 1021 14.25 24.66 7.49
CA ILE A 1021 15.71 24.74 7.53
C ILE A 1021 16.26 23.43 8.07
N ILE A 1022 17.04 22.73 7.26
CA ILE A 1022 17.71 21.49 7.63
C ILE A 1022 19.18 21.82 7.91
N GLY A 1023 19.61 21.63 9.15
CA GLY A 1023 20.94 22.04 9.56
C GLY A 1023 21.16 21.79 11.03
N ARG A 1024 22.11 22.50 11.61
CA ARG A 1024 22.38 22.48 13.04
C ARG A 1024 21.53 23.57 13.69
N THR A 1025 20.73 23.16 14.66
CA THR A 1025 19.68 23.99 15.27
C THR A 1025 19.83 24.11 16.79
N ASN A 1026 21.05 23.94 17.30
CA ASN A 1026 21.33 24.01 18.73
C ASN A 1026 21.33 25.48 19.22
N ASP A 1027 21.13 25.69 20.53
CA ASP A 1027 21.11 27.06 21.11
C ASP A 1027 22.44 27.79 21.01
N LYS A 1028 23.54 27.04 21.04
CA LYS A 1028 24.89 27.55 20.83
C LYS A 1028 25.21 27.79 19.34
N ASP A 1029 24.23 27.64 18.44
CA ASP A 1029 24.44 27.74 17.00
C ASP A 1029 24.03 29.10 16.43
N THR A 1030 24.66 29.48 15.32
CA THR A 1030 24.50 30.77 14.64
C THR A 1030 23.10 30.96 14.04
N LEU A 1031 22.38 29.88 13.72
CA LEU A 1031 21.06 29.95 13.09
C LEU A 1031 20.02 30.67 13.97
N LYS A 1032 19.84 30.24 15.23
CA LYS A 1032 18.86 30.87 16.15
C LYS A 1032 19.17 32.33 16.38
N ARG A 1033 20.46 32.66 16.50
CA ARG A 1033 20.96 34.04 16.62
C ARG A 1033 20.65 34.85 15.35
N THR A 1034 20.89 34.28 14.17
CA THR A 1034 20.60 34.93 12.88
C THR A 1034 19.11 35.22 12.73
N LEU A 1035 18.25 34.26 13.08
CA LEU A 1035 16.80 34.45 13.07
C LEU A 1035 16.36 35.57 14.03
N LYS A 1036 16.89 35.60 15.26
CA LYS A 1036 16.52 36.61 16.26
C LYS A 1036 17.05 38.01 15.92
N ILE A 1037 18.30 38.13 15.45
CA ILE A 1037 18.94 39.43 15.21
C ILE A 1037 18.50 40.06 13.89
N TYR A 1038 18.50 39.30 12.79
CA TYR A 1038 18.30 39.88 11.45
C TYR A 1038 16.84 39.86 10.99
N PHE A 1039 16.02 38.99 11.56
CA PHE A 1039 14.61 38.83 11.17
C PHE A 1039 13.63 39.10 12.32
N ASP A 1040 14.13 39.55 13.48
CA ASP A 1040 13.33 39.75 14.70
C ASP A 1040 12.39 38.56 14.99
N ALA A 1041 12.91 37.34 14.75
CA ALA A 1041 12.11 36.14 14.84
C ALA A 1041 11.81 35.79 16.31
N ASN A 1042 10.52 35.60 16.61
CA ASN A 1042 10.09 35.05 17.88
C ASN A 1042 10.24 33.52 17.85
N ILE A 1043 11.12 32.99 18.69
CA ILE A 1043 11.34 31.55 18.88
C ILE A 1043 10.34 31.04 19.91
N HIS A 1044 9.32 30.30 19.46
CA HIS A 1044 8.26 29.79 20.34
C HIS A 1044 8.73 28.60 21.18
N PHE A 1045 9.55 27.74 20.59
CA PHE A 1045 10.35 26.74 21.29
C PHE A 1045 11.62 26.45 20.49
N GLY A 1046 12.72 26.16 21.20
CA GLY A 1046 14.00 25.82 20.57
C GLY A 1046 14.46 24.39 20.81
N GLY A 1047 13.64 23.57 21.48
CA GLY A 1047 13.86 22.14 21.56
C GLY A 1047 12.60 21.36 21.92
N VAL A 1048 12.58 20.09 21.52
CA VAL A 1048 11.48 19.15 21.82
C VAL A 1048 12.03 17.97 22.61
N ASN A 1049 11.33 17.62 23.70
CA ASN A 1049 11.70 16.54 24.60
C ASN A 1049 11.40 15.16 23.99
N MET A 1050 12.12 14.80 22.92
CA MET A 1050 12.00 13.52 22.25
C MET A 1050 13.34 13.03 21.67
N LYS A 1051 13.42 11.73 21.36
CA LYS A 1051 14.57 11.11 20.70
C LYS A 1051 14.14 10.30 19.47
N PRO A 1052 14.72 10.55 18.29
CA PRO A 1052 15.56 11.72 17.94
C PRO A 1052 14.73 13.02 17.88
N GLY A 1053 15.38 14.19 17.74
CA GLY A 1053 14.67 15.46 17.52
C GLY A 1053 14.83 16.57 18.55
N LYS A 1054 15.79 16.46 19.49
CA LYS A 1054 15.98 17.41 20.60
C LYS A 1054 16.00 18.87 20.15
N SER A 1055 16.77 19.19 19.12
CA SER A 1055 17.10 20.55 18.71
C SER A 1055 16.06 21.18 17.78
N THR A 1056 14.94 20.50 17.52
CA THR A 1056 13.91 21.01 16.61
C THR A 1056 13.37 22.34 17.14
N THR A 1057 13.34 23.35 16.27
CA THR A 1057 13.00 24.74 16.63
C THR A 1057 11.86 25.23 15.76
N PHE A 1058 10.90 25.91 16.37
CA PHE A 1058 9.80 26.59 15.68
C PHE A 1058 9.82 28.06 16.01
N ALA A 1059 9.81 28.89 14.97
CA ALA A 1059 9.88 30.35 15.10
C ALA A 1059 8.98 31.03 14.07
N THR A 1060 8.68 32.30 14.33
CA THR A 1060 7.95 33.15 13.38
C THR A 1060 8.56 34.54 13.31
N CYS A 1061 8.56 35.15 12.14
CA CYS A 1061 8.90 36.56 11.97
C CYS A 1061 7.80 37.30 11.20
N THR A 1062 7.85 38.63 11.20
CA THR A 1062 7.08 39.45 10.26
C THR A 1062 8.02 39.90 9.15
N PHE A 1063 7.66 39.61 7.91
CA PHE A 1063 8.43 39.98 6.73
C PHE A 1063 7.47 40.49 5.65
N ASN A 1064 7.71 41.70 5.12
CA ASN A 1064 6.82 42.41 4.19
C ASN A 1064 5.35 42.39 4.67
N GLU A 1065 5.13 42.80 5.93
CA GLU A 1065 3.82 42.87 6.61
C GLU A 1065 3.09 41.52 6.77
N LYS A 1066 3.69 40.41 6.32
CA LYS A 1066 3.14 39.06 6.44
C LYS A 1066 3.88 38.27 7.51
N ARG A 1067 3.14 37.45 8.27
CA ARG A 1067 3.77 36.51 9.20
C ARG A 1067 4.35 35.34 8.42
N LYS A 1068 5.63 35.03 8.67
CA LYS A 1068 6.35 33.89 8.10
C LYS A 1068 6.74 32.90 9.18
N PHE A 1069 6.81 31.62 8.83
CA PHE A 1069 7.05 30.52 9.75
C PHE A 1069 8.38 29.84 9.44
N PHE A 1070 9.06 29.36 10.48
CA PHE A 1070 10.27 28.56 10.37
C PHE A 1070 10.10 27.25 11.13
N LEU A 1071 10.46 26.14 10.49
CA LEU A 1071 10.70 24.87 11.18
C LEU A 1071 12.14 24.44 10.92
N CYS A 1072 12.96 24.51 11.95
CA CYS A 1072 14.37 24.14 11.86
C CYS A 1072 14.58 22.75 12.46
N MET A 1073 15.19 21.84 11.70
CA MET A 1073 15.44 20.46 12.12
C MET A 1073 16.92 20.07 11.94
N SER A 1074 17.33 19.04 12.69
CA SER A 1074 18.69 18.48 12.63
C SER A 1074 19.04 17.93 11.25
N ALA A 1075 20.28 18.13 10.80
CA ALA A 1075 20.82 17.51 9.58
C ALA A 1075 21.05 15.99 9.69
N ASN A 1076 20.71 15.35 10.81
CA ASN A 1076 20.81 13.89 10.95
C ASN A 1076 19.73 13.19 10.10
N PRO A 1077 20.12 12.36 9.11
CA PRO A 1077 19.17 11.69 8.22
C PRO A 1077 18.11 10.83 8.92
N ALA A 1078 18.46 10.18 10.04
CA ALA A 1078 17.49 9.38 10.79
C ALA A 1078 16.46 10.22 11.57
N THR A 1079 16.75 11.52 11.78
CA THR A 1079 15.86 12.45 12.51
C THR A 1079 14.85 13.09 11.59
N VAL A 1080 15.28 13.52 10.40
CA VAL A 1080 14.47 14.27 9.43
C VAL A 1080 13.12 13.63 9.09
N PRO A 1081 13.02 12.34 8.73
CA PRO A 1081 11.73 11.74 8.39
C PRO A 1081 10.80 11.66 9.62
N ILE A 1082 11.35 11.42 10.81
CA ILE A 1082 10.57 11.40 12.06
C ILE A 1082 9.98 12.78 12.35
N ILE A 1083 10.80 13.83 12.32
CA ILE A 1083 10.33 15.23 12.50
C ILE A 1083 9.31 15.61 11.44
N THR A 1084 9.52 15.16 10.21
CA THR A 1084 8.60 15.44 9.12
C THR A 1084 7.21 14.87 9.44
N HIS A 1085 7.14 13.61 9.89
CA HIS A 1085 5.88 12.98 10.27
C HIS A 1085 5.23 13.57 11.53
N VAL A 1086 6.00 13.89 12.57
CA VAL A 1086 5.42 14.27 13.89
C VAL A 1086 5.26 15.78 14.10
N LEU A 1087 5.90 16.62 13.29
CA LEU A 1087 5.84 18.09 13.42
C LEU A 1087 5.57 18.81 12.09
N LEU A 1088 6.30 18.53 11.01
CA LEU A 1088 6.15 19.29 9.76
C LEU A 1088 4.79 19.04 9.07
N LEU A 1089 4.41 17.78 8.87
CA LEU A 1089 3.12 17.45 8.26
C LEU A 1089 1.94 17.94 9.13
N PRO A 1090 1.93 17.74 10.47
CA PRO A 1090 0.92 18.36 11.33
C PRO A 1090 0.89 19.89 11.23
N LEU A 1091 2.04 20.57 11.18
CA LEU A 1091 2.10 22.03 11.03
C LEU A 1091 1.46 22.47 9.71
N LEU A 1092 1.75 21.78 8.61
CA LEU A 1092 1.16 22.07 7.30
C LEU A 1092 -0.34 21.82 7.27
N ASP A 1093 -0.80 20.75 7.92
CA ASP A 1093 -2.22 20.45 8.03
C ASP A 1093 -2.96 21.52 8.85
N ILE A 1094 -2.36 22.06 9.92
CA ILE A 1094 -2.88 23.21 10.69
C ILE A 1094 -2.89 24.49 9.84
N LEU A 1095 -1.84 24.74 9.04
CA LEU A 1095 -1.79 25.90 8.13
C LEU A 1095 -2.90 25.80 7.07
N HIS A 1096 -3.10 24.61 6.50
CA HIS A 1096 -4.05 24.37 5.42
C HIS A 1096 -5.52 24.27 5.90
N SER A 1097 -5.81 23.63 7.04
CA SER A 1097 -7.17 23.34 7.50
C SER A 1097 -7.30 23.33 9.03
N GLU A 1098 -8.54 23.40 9.55
CA GLU A 1098 -8.83 23.31 10.99
C GLU A 1098 -9.06 21.88 11.48
N SER A 1099 -9.11 20.91 10.56
CA SER A 1099 -9.28 19.49 10.89
C SER A 1099 -7.98 18.90 11.41
N ASP A 1100 -8.02 18.33 12.62
CA ASP A 1100 -6.91 17.53 13.17
C ASP A 1100 -6.74 16.26 12.32
N THR A 1101 -5.77 16.28 11.42
CA THR A 1101 -5.36 15.11 10.64
C THR A 1101 -4.62 14.13 11.53
N ASN A 1102 -5.36 13.39 12.35
CA ASN A 1102 -4.76 12.39 13.23
C ASN A 1102 -4.13 11.28 12.38
N ILE A 1103 -2.80 11.24 12.41
CA ILE A 1103 -2.02 10.08 11.96
C ILE A 1103 -2.59 8.85 12.66
N LEU A 1104 -2.83 7.78 11.90
CA LEU A 1104 -3.45 6.57 12.42
C LEU A 1104 -2.58 5.98 13.54
N LYS A 1105 -3.06 6.09 14.78
CA LYS A 1105 -2.45 5.51 15.97
C LYS A 1105 -3.05 4.14 16.21
N ILE A 1106 -2.23 3.10 16.20
CA ILE A 1106 -2.64 1.71 16.37
C ILE A 1106 -2.02 1.19 17.67
N PRO A 1107 -2.79 0.55 18.57
CA PRO A 1107 -2.22 -0.20 19.69
C PRO A 1107 -1.53 -1.46 19.16
N THR A 1108 -0.28 -1.69 19.56
CA THR A 1108 0.59 -2.72 18.97
C THR A 1108 1.34 -3.48 20.04
N ARG A 1109 1.47 -4.80 19.89
CA ARG A 1109 2.23 -5.64 20.83
C ARG A 1109 3.69 -5.64 20.44
N ILE A 1110 4.60 -5.27 21.34
CA ILE A 1110 6.03 -5.37 21.05
C ILE A 1110 6.48 -6.84 20.99
N LYS A 1111 7.23 -7.23 19.96
CA LYS A 1111 7.81 -8.58 19.84
C LYS A 1111 9.30 -8.64 20.15
N THR A 1112 9.95 -7.49 20.20
CA THR A 1112 11.38 -7.35 20.45
C THR A 1112 11.62 -6.49 21.68
N PRO A 1113 12.63 -6.80 22.49
CA PRO A 1113 12.97 -5.97 23.63
C PRO A 1113 13.49 -4.60 23.20
N HIS A 1114 13.20 -3.56 23.99
CA HIS A 1114 13.63 -2.18 23.74
C HIS A 1114 14.17 -1.52 25.00
N ASP A 1115 15.39 -0.99 24.91
CA ASP A 1115 15.95 -0.13 25.96
C ASP A 1115 15.31 1.25 25.92
N LEU A 1116 14.86 1.72 27.09
CA LEU A 1116 14.22 3.02 27.23
C LEU A 1116 15.28 4.12 27.40
N HIS A 1117 14.94 5.32 26.95
CA HIS A 1117 15.79 6.50 27.05
C HIS A 1117 15.18 7.50 28.03
N PRO A 1118 15.96 8.36 28.71
CA PRO A 1118 15.42 9.40 29.61
C PRO A 1118 14.40 10.36 28.97
N ARG A 1119 14.28 10.34 27.64
CA ARG A 1119 13.33 11.11 26.85
C ARG A 1119 12.50 10.14 26.01
N PRO A 1120 11.19 10.39 25.81
CA PRO A 1120 10.36 9.59 24.91
C PRO A 1120 11.03 9.34 23.58
N LYS A 1121 11.01 8.09 23.11
CA LYS A 1121 11.73 7.65 21.91
C LYS A 1121 10.76 7.25 20.82
N LEU A 1122 10.99 7.74 19.61
CA LEU A 1122 10.30 7.31 18.41
C LEU A 1122 11.23 6.38 17.64
N SER A 1123 10.75 5.18 17.33
CA SER A 1123 11.55 4.16 16.61
C SER A 1123 10.78 3.64 15.40
N TRP A 1124 11.45 3.53 14.26
CA TRP A 1124 10.93 2.81 13.11
C TRP A 1124 10.68 1.34 13.46
N THR A 1125 9.53 0.82 13.07
CA THR A 1125 9.12 -0.57 13.27
C THR A 1125 8.33 -1.07 12.06
N SER A 1126 8.33 -2.39 11.87
CA SER A 1126 7.41 -3.08 10.97
C SER A 1126 6.23 -3.61 11.79
N LEU A 1127 5.03 -3.18 11.45
CA LEU A 1127 3.79 -3.75 11.95
C LEU A 1127 3.36 -4.92 11.07
N GLU A 1128 3.17 -6.07 11.69
CA GLU A 1128 2.73 -7.30 11.03
C GLU A 1128 1.51 -7.89 11.74
N TRP A 1129 0.55 -8.35 10.95
CA TRP A 1129 -0.56 -9.19 11.42
C TRP A 1129 -0.22 -10.64 11.16
N SER A 1130 -0.37 -11.50 12.18
CA SER A 1130 -0.19 -12.94 12.03
C SER A 1130 -1.30 -13.50 11.14
N GLU A 1131 -0.96 -14.21 10.07
CA GLU A 1131 -1.93 -14.95 9.25
C GLU A 1131 -2.38 -16.26 9.93
N LYS A 1132 -1.60 -16.76 10.89
CA LYS A 1132 -1.80 -18.08 11.53
C LYS A 1132 -2.60 -18.01 12.83
N THR A 1133 -2.70 -16.83 13.44
CA THR A 1133 -3.46 -16.58 14.67
C THR A 1133 -4.34 -15.37 14.42
N VAL A 1134 -5.60 -15.40 14.84
CA VAL A 1134 -6.51 -14.24 14.74
C VAL A 1134 -6.07 -13.19 15.77
N ASP A 1135 -4.92 -12.56 15.52
CA ASP A 1135 -4.30 -11.58 16.41
C ASP A 1135 -5.06 -10.24 16.30
N MET A 1136 -5.67 -9.81 17.40
CA MET A 1136 -6.48 -8.58 17.52
C MET A 1136 -5.69 -7.29 17.25
N TYR A 1137 -4.38 -7.32 17.44
CA TYR A 1137 -3.48 -6.17 17.28
C TYR A 1137 -2.23 -6.59 16.50
N PRO A 1138 -1.66 -5.70 15.67
CA PRO A 1138 -0.42 -6.00 14.99
C PRO A 1138 0.72 -6.15 15.99
N SER A 1139 1.65 -7.02 15.63
CA SER A 1139 2.91 -7.19 16.33
C SER A 1139 3.93 -6.21 15.75
N ALA A 1140 4.56 -5.43 16.63
CA ALA A 1140 5.64 -4.52 16.29
C ALA A 1140 6.97 -5.26 16.40
N HIS A 1141 7.63 -5.45 15.26
CA HIS A 1141 8.97 -6.03 15.18
C HIS A 1141 10.01 -4.92 15.07
N SER A 1142 11.04 -4.97 15.91
CA SER A 1142 12.24 -4.18 15.67
C SER A 1142 12.87 -4.66 14.37
N ILE A 1143 13.17 -3.70 13.48
CA ILE A 1143 13.87 -3.97 12.23
C ILE A 1143 15.32 -4.31 12.62
N ASN A 1144 15.59 -5.62 12.68
CA ASN A 1144 16.87 -6.16 13.11
C ASN A 1144 17.81 -6.24 11.91
N VAL A 1145 18.63 -5.21 11.74
CA VAL A 1145 19.88 -5.25 10.98
C VAL A 1145 20.88 -4.50 11.86
N GLU A 1146 22.09 -5.05 11.98
CA GLU A 1146 23.09 -4.88 13.04
C GLU A 1146 23.54 -3.44 13.37
N HIS A 1147 22.96 -2.41 12.76
CA HIS A 1147 23.47 -1.07 12.88
C HIS A 1147 22.38 0.04 12.85
N GLN A 1148 22.61 1.15 13.56
CA GLN A 1148 21.64 2.20 13.90
C GLN A 1148 21.31 3.19 12.74
N HIS A 1149 21.09 2.70 11.52
CA HIS A 1149 21.20 3.52 10.30
C HIS A 1149 19.89 3.83 9.57
N MET A 1150 19.99 4.75 8.61
CA MET A 1150 18.94 5.16 7.66
C MET A 1150 18.24 3.99 6.97
N THR A 1151 18.92 2.86 6.80
CA THR A 1151 18.37 1.63 6.25
C THR A 1151 17.17 1.10 7.05
N LYS A 1152 17.04 1.42 8.34
CA LYS A 1152 15.85 1.08 9.14
C LYS A 1152 14.58 1.78 8.65
N TYR A 1153 14.71 2.98 8.11
CA TYR A 1153 13.56 3.72 7.59
C TYR A 1153 12.98 3.03 6.35
N GLN A 1154 13.82 2.39 5.53
CA GLN A 1154 13.43 1.67 4.31
C GLN A 1154 12.43 0.53 4.58
N PHE A 1155 12.61 -0.18 5.69
CA PHE A 1155 11.78 -1.35 6.03
C PHE A 1155 10.68 -1.03 7.05
N GLY A 1156 10.58 0.24 7.50
CA GLY A 1156 9.61 0.66 8.50
C GLY A 1156 8.31 1.14 7.87
N ASN A 1157 7.18 0.63 8.36
CA ASN A 1157 5.84 1.11 7.99
C ASN A 1157 5.17 1.94 9.11
N ALA A 1158 5.75 1.96 10.33
CA ALA A 1158 5.25 2.74 11.45
C ALA A 1158 6.35 3.29 12.38
N LEU A 1159 5.97 4.27 13.20
CA LEU A 1159 6.77 4.82 14.29
C LEU A 1159 6.21 4.37 15.63
N LEU A 1160 6.95 3.52 16.33
CA LEU A 1160 6.63 3.07 17.68
C LEU A 1160 6.95 4.17 18.70
N MET A 1161 5.96 4.51 19.54
CA MET A 1161 6.10 5.49 20.62
C MET A 1161 6.54 4.79 21.90
N LEU A 1162 7.83 4.88 22.23
CA LEU A 1162 8.41 4.32 23.45
C LEU A 1162 8.36 5.36 24.59
N PRO A 1163 7.91 4.97 25.79
CA PRO A 1163 7.87 5.87 26.94
C PRO A 1163 9.28 6.27 27.41
N LYS A 1164 9.35 7.25 28.31
CA LYS A 1164 10.60 7.61 28.98
C LYS A 1164 11.04 6.50 29.94
N HIS A 1165 12.34 6.32 30.06
CA HIS A 1165 12.97 5.49 31.08
C HIS A 1165 12.57 5.96 32.48
N THR A 1166 12.16 5.03 33.33
CA THR A 1166 12.04 5.24 34.79
C THR A 1166 12.98 4.26 35.50
N PRO A 1167 13.46 4.56 36.72
CA PRO A 1167 14.29 3.62 37.49
C PRO A 1167 13.61 2.24 37.69
N GLU A 1168 12.27 2.23 37.72
CA GLU A 1168 11.43 1.04 37.89
C GLU A 1168 11.29 0.21 36.59
N VAL A 1169 11.31 0.85 35.43
CA VAL A 1169 11.18 0.21 34.12
C VAL A 1169 12.28 0.74 33.20
N PRO A 1170 13.49 0.15 33.26
CA PRO A 1170 14.61 0.59 32.44
C PRO A 1170 14.51 0.09 30.99
N LYS A 1171 13.78 -1.00 30.77
CA LYS A 1171 13.65 -1.74 29.52
C LYS A 1171 12.25 -2.32 29.39
N LEU A 1172 11.77 -2.45 28.16
CA LEU A 1172 10.56 -3.20 27.84
C LEU A 1172 10.95 -4.53 27.20
N ASP A 1173 10.48 -5.64 27.77
CA ASP A 1173 10.75 -6.98 27.25
C ASP A 1173 9.79 -7.36 26.12
N ALA A 1174 10.16 -8.36 25.31
CA ALA A 1174 9.30 -8.88 24.26
C ALA A 1174 7.95 -9.35 24.82
N ASN A 1175 6.86 -9.01 24.16
CA ASN A 1175 5.47 -9.28 24.55
C ASN A 1175 5.02 -8.69 25.90
N SER A 1176 5.83 -7.82 26.54
CA SER A 1176 5.50 -7.29 27.87
C SER A 1176 4.45 -6.17 27.86
N ALA A 1177 4.26 -5.48 26.74
CA ALA A 1177 3.41 -4.30 26.67
C ALA A 1177 2.73 -4.10 25.32
N PHE A 1178 1.59 -3.40 25.37
CA PHE A 1178 0.98 -2.77 24.21
C PHE A 1178 1.40 -1.30 24.15
N LEU A 1179 1.91 -0.88 23.01
CA LEU A 1179 2.36 0.48 22.76
C LEU A 1179 1.66 1.06 21.54
N THR A 1180 1.54 2.38 21.51
CA THR A 1180 0.99 3.08 20.34
C THR A 1180 2.04 3.16 19.23
N ALA A 1181 1.68 2.72 18.03
CA ALA A 1181 2.44 2.95 16.82
C ALA A 1181 1.69 3.94 15.91
N MET A 1182 2.41 4.92 15.38
CA MET A 1182 1.91 5.83 14.35
C MET A 1182 2.16 5.21 12.98
N PHE A 1183 1.09 4.78 12.31
CA PHE A 1183 1.18 4.18 10.98
C PHE A 1183 1.48 5.26 9.93
N THR A 1184 2.54 5.07 9.16
CA THR A 1184 3.04 6.06 8.19
C THR A 1184 2.60 5.77 6.75
N GLY A 1185 1.91 4.65 6.52
CA GLY A 1185 1.26 4.33 5.24
C GLY A 1185 2.24 4.15 4.09
N ASN A 1186 3.40 3.55 4.35
CA ASN A 1186 4.25 2.98 3.30
C ASN A 1186 3.80 1.56 2.98
#